data_AF-A0A6P4Y7D2-F1
#
_entry.id   AF-A0A6P4Y7D2-F1
#
_cell.length_a   1.000
_cell.length_b   1.000
_cell.length_c   1.000
_cell.angle_alpha   90.00
_cell.angle_beta   90.00
_cell.angle_gamma   90.00
#
_symmetry.space_group_name_H-M   'P 1'
#
loop_
_entity.id
_entity.type
_entity.pdbx_description
1 polymer ?
#
loop_
_entity_poly.entity_id
_entity_poly.type
_entity_poly.pdbx_seq_one_letter_code
_entity_poly.pdbx_strand_id
1 'polypeptide(L)'
;MSVTFRSWFPLLVCCCLDSASVVVSGDISDGKDTGGTKSTKVKGVEFKHHRYAALQRTLRETAAMCPNITRLYDIGYSVRGRALTVMEITDNPGVHEPGEPEFRYVANIHGNEPRGRELMLHLTRYLCERYLAGDKRITTLIDNTRIHILTALNPDGYEVAAGPGSPEHENSVWSGRLNAMGIDLNRNFPDLNSQAYYNEKFGGDNHNFPIPAHFWYFNQVAPETKAMIKWSQDLPIVLSGHFHDGELLVNYPYQVTRQGYDLWGFLSAESRTPDDGMFRHLAQTYAVSHRTMTNPYTKPCRYQNFASQGGIANGASWFSVSGGLSDFLYLHTNSLDLAMELGCSKFPAEKDLEKEWHNNKESLLRFMEQIHIGIKGFVRDENCKPIEGAVIHVEGIDHDVTTARDGDYWKLVLPGYYTVTASAGSFTTTRECFLHYRNEAVRCDFILGTNTSVRCPDHTAEGGGRTRTGEETKTSSTVSPTPPTSVAKTTVAMTTTVLTEGYDVITPSQENKNKAEKSGRIKDIITPATPTNAPIKRFLRGFVYDVTCKPVEGAIVHVVGITLSVFTATDGYYWRLLTPGRYTVLAMGREFSTSRECAVDDRGTRCDFVLSPDPSIRCQRTPTDPPMETTTPYNGGTRTHYNAECCCSTTNNNALDNHLRI
;
A
#
# COMPACT_ATOMS: atom_id res chain seq x y z
N MET A 1 -76.42 31.81 -4.43
CA MET A 1 -76.27 33.26 -4.21
C MET A 1 -75.09 33.75 -5.03
N SER A 2 -75.18 34.92 -5.63
CA SER A 2 -74.09 35.52 -6.43
C SER A 2 -73.13 36.33 -5.55
N VAL A 3 -71.90 36.55 -6.01
CA VAL A 3 -71.38 37.89 -6.39
C VAL A 3 -69.93 37.77 -6.91
N THR A 4 -69.67 38.59 -7.92
CA THR A 4 -68.55 38.63 -8.88
C THR A 4 -67.14 38.95 -8.36
N PHE A 5 -66.15 38.57 -9.18
CA PHE A 5 -64.92 39.32 -9.49
C PHE A 5 -64.96 40.84 -9.19
N ARG A 6 -63.83 41.41 -8.73
CA ARG A 6 -62.96 42.28 -9.58
C ARG A 6 -61.60 42.63 -8.96
N SER A 7 -60.66 42.99 -9.82
CA SER A 7 -59.27 43.36 -9.55
C SER A 7 -59.03 44.88 -9.58
N TRP A 8 -57.88 45.33 -9.03
CA TRP A 8 -57.29 46.66 -9.26
C TRP A 8 -55.78 46.55 -9.59
N PHE A 9 -55.35 47.31 -10.60
CA PHE A 9 -53.99 47.60 -11.14
C PHE A 9 -54.03 49.11 -11.57
N PRO A 10 -52.97 49.81 -12.09
CA PRO A 10 -51.59 49.43 -12.47
C PRO A 10 -50.52 50.06 -11.51
N LEU A 11 -49.22 50.28 -11.74
CA LEU A 11 -48.23 50.27 -12.87
C LEU A 11 -46.98 49.41 -12.47
N LEU A 12 -45.89 49.11 -13.22
CA LEU A 12 -45.15 49.70 -14.37
C LEU A 12 -44.30 50.96 -14.00
N VAL A 13 -43.05 51.21 -14.46
CA VAL A 13 -42.13 50.58 -15.45
C VAL A 13 -40.65 50.66 -14.94
N CYS A 14 -39.79 49.66 -15.25
CA CYS A 14 -38.29 49.67 -15.22
C CYS A 14 -37.54 49.84 -13.87
N CYS A 15 -36.27 49.40 -13.68
CA CYS A 15 -35.27 48.83 -14.62
C CYS A 15 -34.21 47.88 -13.99
N CYS A 16 -33.65 46.98 -14.82
CA CYS A 16 -32.28 46.39 -14.80
C CYS A 16 -31.75 45.36 -13.76
N LEU A 17 -31.20 44.27 -14.34
CA LEU A 17 -29.97 43.48 -14.02
C LEU A 17 -29.94 42.41 -12.90
N ASP A 18 -29.72 41.16 -13.36
CA ASP A 18 -28.75 40.10 -12.98
C ASP A 18 -28.49 39.76 -11.49
N SER A 19 -28.27 38.49 -11.09
CA SER A 19 -27.79 37.31 -11.86
C SER A 19 -28.46 36.00 -11.39
N ALA A 20 -28.61 35.00 -12.27
CA ALA A 20 -29.04 33.64 -11.90
C ALA A 20 -28.30 32.56 -12.71
N SER A 21 -27.99 31.44 -12.06
CA SER A 21 -27.16 30.36 -12.62
C SER A 21 -27.82 29.61 -13.78
N VAL A 22 -27.05 29.35 -14.84
CA VAL A 22 -27.54 28.67 -16.05
C VAL A 22 -27.66 27.15 -15.83
N VAL A 23 -28.90 26.66 -15.87
CA VAL A 23 -29.22 25.24 -16.13
C VAL A 23 -29.72 25.15 -17.57
N VAL A 24 -29.02 24.41 -18.43
CA VAL A 24 -29.47 24.15 -19.81
C VAL A 24 -30.21 22.83 -19.89
N SER A 25 -31.53 22.90 -19.76
CA SER A 25 -32.47 21.93 -20.36
C SER A 25 -33.13 22.63 -21.54
N GLY A 26 -33.18 22.00 -22.71
CA GLY A 26 -33.66 22.65 -23.93
C GLY A 26 -34.10 21.67 -25.01
N ASP A 27 -35.38 21.30 -24.99
CA ASP A 27 -36.09 20.72 -26.12
C ASP A 27 -36.74 21.84 -26.95
N ILE A 28 -36.33 22.00 -28.20
CA ILE A 28 -37.09 22.70 -29.26
C ILE A 28 -36.95 21.91 -30.57
N SER A 29 -38.06 21.71 -31.27
CA SER A 29 -38.15 20.93 -32.51
C SER A 29 -38.13 21.78 -33.79
N ASP A 30 -37.84 21.10 -34.91
CA ASP A 30 -37.98 21.51 -36.32
C ASP A 30 -37.14 22.70 -36.84
N GLY A 31 -36.18 22.40 -37.73
CA GLY A 31 -35.24 23.41 -38.27
C GLY A 31 -34.42 23.07 -39.54
N LYS A 32 -34.81 22.04 -40.32
CA LYS A 32 -34.15 21.55 -41.56
C LYS A 32 -32.76 20.86 -41.40
N ASP A 33 -32.55 19.90 -42.30
CA ASP A 33 -31.34 19.07 -42.43
C ASP A 33 -30.28 19.72 -43.35
N THR A 34 -29.03 19.78 -42.86
CA THR A 34 -27.84 19.47 -43.68
C THR A 34 -26.73 18.86 -42.81
N GLY A 35 -26.60 17.52 -42.83
CA GLY A 35 -25.33 16.79 -42.72
C GLY A 35 -24.39 17.09 -41.53
N GLY A 36 -24.59 16.42 -40.40
CA GLY A 36 -23.65 16.37 -39.27
C GLY A 36 -23.17 14.96 -38.93
N THR A 37 -21.87 14.78 -38.68
CA THR A 37 -21.29 13.49 -38.25
C THR A 37 -21.79 13.10 -36.86
N LYS A 38 -22.25 11.84 -36.70
CA LYS A 38 -22.74 11.32 -35.43
C LYS A 38 -21.60 11.18 -34.42
N SER A 39 -21.46 12.16 -33.52
CA SER A 39 -20.66 12.01 -32.31
C SER A 39 -21.29 10.94 -31.40
N THR A 40 -20.81 9.70 -31.51
CA THR A 40 -21.18 8.62 -30.61
C THR A 40 -20.58 8.89 -29.24
N LYS A 41 -21.38 9.53 -28.37
CA LYS A 41 -21.08 9.71 -26.94
C LYS A 41 -20.80 8.34 -26.32
N VAL A 42 -19.51 8.02 -26.11
CA VAL A 42 -19.10 6.68 -25.69
C VAL A 42 -19.67 6.41 -24.29
N LYS A 43 -20.38 5.30 -24.14
CA LYS A 43 -20.84 4.85 -22.82
C LYS A 43 -19.63 4.43 -21.97
N GLY A 44 -19.67 4.72 -20.68
CA GLY A 44 -18.76 4.11 -19.71
C GLY A 44 -19.08 2.63 -19.51
N VAL A 45 -18.21 1.93 -18.78
CA VAL A 45 -18.45 0.53 -18.37
C VAL A 45 -19.64 0.50 -17.39
N GLU A 46 -20.62 -0.34 -17.68
CA GLU A 46 -21.82 -0.50 -16.84
C GLU A 46 -21.47 -1.29 -15.57
N PHE A 47 -21.91 -0.85 -14.38
CA PHE A 47 -21.66 -1.57 -13.12
C PHE A 47 -22.51 -2.85 -13.03
N LYS A 48 -21.94 -3.97 -13.51
CA LYS A 48 -22.56 -5.31 -13.59
C LYS A 48 -21.48 -6.39 -13.67
N HIS A 49 -21.86 -7.67 -13.61
CA HIS A 49 -20.93 -8.79 -13.73
C HIS A 49 -20.58 -9.12 -15.18
N HIS A 50 -19.31 -8.95 -15.56
CA HIS A 50 -18.85 -9.17 -16.93
C HIS A 50 -18.36 -10.61 -17.15
N ARG A 51 -19.28 -11.48 -17.61
CA ARG A 51 -18.93 -12.78 -18.22
C ARG A 51 -17.85 -12.63 -19.29
N TYR A 52 -17.05 -13.67 -19.47
CA TYR A 52 -15.79 -13.66 -20.22
C TYR A 52 -15.89 -12.97 -21.60
N ALA A 53 -16.94 -13.25 -22.38
CA ALA A 53 -17.14 -12.63 -23.70
C ALA A 53 -17.50 -11.13 -23.66
N ALA A 54 -18.06 -10.64 -22.54
CA ALA A 54 -18.29 -9.22 -22.31
C ALA A 54 -17.01 -8.53 -21.79
N LEU A 55 -16.33 -9.10 -20.79
CA LEU A 55 -15.06 -8.60 -20.27
C LEU A 55 -14.00 -8.47 -21.39
N GLN A 56 -13.86 -9.49 -22.23
CA GLN A 56 -12.97 -9.49 -23.40
C GLN A 56 -13.31 -8.38 -24.40
N ARG A 57 -14.60 -8.03 -24.54
CA ARG A 57 -15.04 -6.94 -25.40
C ARG A 57 -14.69 -5.59 -24.78
N THR A 58 -15.02 -5.38 -23.50
CA THR A 58 -14.78 -4.14 -22.78
C THR A 58 -13.29 -3.80 -22.65
N LEU A 59 -12.42 -4.80 -22.49
CA LEU A 59 -10.97 -4.62 -22.60
C LEU A 59 -10.56 -4.10 -23.99
N ARG A 60 -11.04 -4.72 -25.07
CA ARG A 60 -10.74 -4.32 -26.45
C ARG A 60 -11.31 -2.93 -26.80
N GLU A 61 -12.50 -2.61 -26.31
CA GLU A 61 -13.14 -1.29 -26.45
C GLU A 61 -12.36 -0.20 -25.68
N THR A 62 -11.72 -0.55 -24.56
CA THR A 62 -10.84 0.37 -23.81
C THR A 62 -9.49 0.53 -24.49
N ALA A 63 -8.86 -0.55 -24.96
CA ALA A 63 -7.61 -0.47 -25.72
C ALA A 63 -7.76 0.31 -27.03
N ALA A 64 -8.88 0.13 -27.74
CA ALA A 64 -9.21 0.89 -28.94
C ALA A 64 -9.51 2.39 -28.68
N MET A 65 -9.79 2.78 -27.43
CA MET A 65 -9.95 4.19 -27.02
C MET A 65 -8.59 4.85 -26.72
N CYS A 66 -7.64 4.10 -26.15
CA CYS A 66 -6.32 4.59 -25.75
C CYS A 66 -5.16 3.82 -26.41
N PRO A 67 -5.13 3.63 -27.74
CA PRO A 67 -4.19 2.72 -28.40
C PRO A 67 -2.71 3.16 -28.30
N ASN A 68 -2.46 4.45 -28.04
CA ASN A 68 -1.11 4.97 -27.87
C ASN A 68 -0.52 4.63 -26.49
N ILE A 69 -1.35 4.32 -25.49
CA ILE A 69 -0.93 4.10 -24.11
C ILE A 69 -1.43 2.77 -23.52
N THR A 70 -1.89 1.86 -24.37
CA THR A 70 -2.39 0.55 -23.93
C THR A 70 -2.03 -0.56 -24.89
N ARG A 71 -1.83 -1.77 -24.35
CA ARG A 71 -1.59 -2.99 -25.13
C ARG A 71 -2.26 -4.19 -24.46
N LEU A 72 -3.00 -4.97 -25.23
CA LEU A 72 -3.57 -6.24 -24.78
C LEU A 72 -2.64 -7.38 -25.18
N TYR A 73 -2.32 -8.26 -24.24
CA TYR A 73 -1.60 -9.50 -24.49
C TYR A 73 -2.12 -10.63 -23.58
N ASP A 74 -1.88 -11.88 -23.97
CA ASP A 74 -2.30 -13.06 -23.22
C ASP A 74 -1.07 -13.75 -22.62
N ILE A 75 -1.07 -14.01 -21.31
CA ILE A 75 0.03 -14.73 -20.64
C ILE A 75 -0.05 -16.25 -20.80
N GLY A 76 -1.18 -16.73 -21.33
CA GLY A 76 -1.51 -18.14 -21.47
C GLY A 76 -3.02 -18.36 -21.56
N TYR A 77 -3.44 -19.61 -21.33
CA TYR A 77 -4.83 -20.02 -21.40
C TYR A 77 -5.24 -20.85 -20.19
N SER A 78 -6.50 -20.75 -19.78
CA SER A 78 -7.11 -21.62 -18.78
C SER A 78 -7.25 -23.06 -19.28
N VAL A 79 -7.60 -23.97 -18.36
CA VAL A 79 -7.95 -25.38 -18.65
C VAL A 79 -8.96 -25.51 -19.81
N ARG A 80 -9.96 -24.63 -19.90
CA ARG A 80 -10.98 -24.61 -20.98
C ARG A 80 -10.64 -23.66 -22.13
N GLY A 81 -9.38 -23.28 -22.29
CA GLY A 81 -8.90 -22.49 -23.43
C GLY A 81 -9.31 -21.01 -23.43
N ARG A 82 -9.68 -20.44 -22.27
CA ARG A 82 -9.92 -19.00 -22.14
C ARG A 82 -8.61 -18.27 -21.96
N ALA A 83 -8.40 -17.21 -22.74
CA ALA A 83 -7.19 -16.42 -22.68
C ALA A 83 -7.07 -15.67 -21.34
N LEU A 84 -5.87 -15.68 -20.78
CA LEU A 84 -5.50 -14.96 -19.56
C LEU A 84 -4.99 -13.57 -19.96
N THR A 85 -5.91 -12.70 -20.33
CA THR A 85 -5.62 -11.40 -20.95
C THR A 85 -5.25 -10.34 -19.93
N VAL A 86 -4.11 -9.70 -20.18
CA VAL A 86 -3.56 -8.56 -19.45
C VAL A 86 -3.80 -7.29 -20.25
N MET A 87 -4.16 -6.20 -19.55
CA MET A 87 -4.05 -4.83 -20.07
C MET A 87 -2.75 -4.21 -19.55
N GLU A 88 -1.83 -3.91 -20.47
CA GLU A 88 -0.67 -3.05 -20.26
C GLU A 88 -1.08 -1.58 -20.42
N ILE A 89 -0.57 -0.70 -19.55
CA ILE A 89 -0.80 0.75 -19.57
C ILE A 89 0.51 1.47 -19.18
N THR A 90 1.05 2.29 -20.08
CA THR A 90 2.29 3.10 -20.02
C THR A 90 2.25 4.03 -21.24
N ASP A 91 3.03 5.11 -21.32
CA ASP A 91 3.12 5.91 -22.55
C ASP A 91 3.88 5.22 -23.70
N ASN A 92 4.70 4.19 -23.42
CA ASN A 92 5.47 3.42 -24.42
C ASN A 92 5.12 1.91 -24.46
N PRO A 93 3.86 1.54 -24.76
CA PRO A 93 3.35 0.17 -24.62
C PRO A 93 4.04 -0.86 -25.52
N GLY A 94 4.54 -1.92 -24.88
CA GLY A 94 5.24 -3.04 -25.49
C GLY A 94 6.74 -3.12 -25.18
N VAL A 95 7.33 -2.04 -24.63
CA VAL A 95 8.76 -1.91 -24.32
C VAL A 95 8.94 -1.69 -22.82
N HIS A 96 10.05 -2.17 -22.24
CA HIS A 96 10.48 -1.81 -20.89
C HIS A 96 11.45 -0.62 -21.00
N GLU A 97 11.21 0.46 -20.26
CA GLU A 97 12.08 1.65 -20.29
C GLU A 97 13.04 1.66 -19.08
N PRO A 98 14.38 1.72 -19.28
CA PRO A 98 15.32 1.55 -18.17
C PRO A 98 15.17 2.60 -17.06
N GLY A 99 14.82 2.14 -15.86
CA GLY A 99 14.51 2.95 -14.68
C GLY A 99 13.02 3.24 -14.45
N GLU A 100 12.13 2.87 -15.39
CA GLU A 100 10.67 2.82 -15.23
C GLU A 100 10.27 1.52 -14.49
N PRO A 101 9.63 1.59 -13.32
CA PRO A 101 9.24 0.39 -12.59
C PRO A 101 7.99 -0.28 -13.17
N GLU A 102 8.02 -1.62 -13.23
CA GLU A 102 6.88 -2.43 -13.66
C GLU A 102 5.93 -2.72 -12.48
N PHE A 103 4.67 -2.28 -12.57
CA PHE A 103 3.60 -2.50 -11.60
C PHE A 103 2.64 -3.61 -12.07
N ARG A 104 2.07 -4.40 -11.14
CA ARG A 104 1.07 -5.42 -11.48
C ARG A 104 -0.17 -5.47 -10.55
N TYR A 105 -1.34 -5.66 -11.16
CA TYR A 105 -2.53 -6.16 -10.47
C TYR A 105 -3.03 -7.50 -11.04
N VAL A 106 -3.46 -8.41 -10.16
CA VAL A 106 -4.01 -9.74 -10.50
C VAL A 106 -5.36 -9.97 -9.82
N ALA A 107 -6.42 -10.13 -10.61
CA ALA A 107 -7.77 -10.33 -10.11
C ALA A 107 -8.30 -11.75 -10.28
N ASN A 108 -9.26 -12.14 -9.43
CA ASN A 108 -10.16 -13.28 -9.65
C ASN A 108 -9.40 -14.60 -9.89
N ILE A 109 -8.38 -14.83 -9.05
CA ILE A 109 -7.63 -16.10 -8.91
C ILE A 109 -8.52 -17.22 -8.35
N HIS A 110 -9.49 -16.87 -7.50
CA HIS A 110 -10.65 -17.70 -7.24
C HIS A 110 -11.82 -17.16 -8.08
N GLY A 111 -12.46 -18.01 -8.86
CA GLY A 111 -13.46 -17.56 -9.83
C GLY A 111 -14.72 -16.96 -9.20
N ASN A 112 -15.09 -17.40 -7.99
CA ASN A 112 -16.24 -16.89 -7.23
C ASN A 112 -15.96 -15.65 -6.38
N GLU A 113 -14.81 -15.00 -6.58
CA GLU A 113 -14.37 -13.77 -5.91
C GLU A 113 -14.15 -12.71 -7.01
N PRO A 114 -15.22 -12.04 -7.49
CA PRO A 114 -15.20 -11.26 -8.72
C PRO A 114 -15.05 -9.75 -8.47
N ARG A 115 -15.04 -9.26 -7.23
CA ARG A 115 -15.01 -7.81 -7.00
C ARG A 115 -13.72 -7.21 -7.56
N GLY A 116 -12.58 -7.89 -7.37
CA GLY A 116 -11.31 -7.53 -8.01
C GLY A 116 -11.38 -7.50 -9.54
N ARG A 117 -12.10 -8.43 -10.18
CA ARG A 117 -12.25 -8.49 -11.65
C ARG A 117 -12.97 -7.26 -12.18
N GLU A 118 -14.12 -6.94 -11.61
CA GLU A 118 -14.90 -5.79 -12.05
C GLU A 118 -14.17 -4.47 -11.68
N LEU A 119 -13.57 -4.37 -10.49
CA LEU A 119 -12.70 -3.24 -10.13
C LEU A 119 -11.56 -3.01 -11.12
N MET A 120 -10.90 -4.08 -11.58
CA MET A 120 -9.83 -3.99 -12.57
C MET A 120 -10.34 -3.57 -13.95
N LEU A 121 -11.51 -4.04 -14.37
CA LEU A 121 -12.14 -3.61 -15.63
C LEU A 121 -12.52 -2.12 -15.58
N HIS A 122 -13.06 -1.65 -14.46
CA HIS A 122 -13.32 -0.22 -14.22
C HIS A 122 -12.02 0.60 -14.10
N LEU A 123 -10.95 0.05 -13.50
CA LEU A 123 -9.66 0.73 -13.39
C LEU A 123 -8.99 0.95 -14.75
N THR A 124 -8.92 -0.08 -15.60
CA THR A 124 -8.34 0.06 -16.95
C THR A 124 -9.06 1.15 -17.75
N ARG A 125 -10.38 1.24 -17.61
CA ARG A 125 -11.17 2.27 -18.27
C ARG A 125 -10.92 3.66 -17.67
N TYR A 126 -10.92 3.76 -16.35
CA TYR A 126 -10.70 5.02 -15.64
C TYR A 126 -9.32 5.62 -15.96
N LEU A 127 -8.26 4.81 -15.96
CA LEU A 127 -6.91 5.26 -16.32
C LEU A 127 -6.89 5.88 -17.74
N CYS A 128 -7.44 5.16 -18.72
CA CYS A 128 -7.59 5.65 -20.10
C CYS A 128 -8.42 6.95 -20.20
N GLU A 129 -9.61 7.01 -19.59
CA GLU A 129 -10.48 8.20 -19.64
C GLU A 129 -9.88 9.43 -18.94
N ARG A 130 -9.12 9.24 -17.84
CA ARG A 130 -8.46 10.34 -17.12
C ARG A 130 -7.19 10.81 -17.82
N TYR A 131 -6.44 9.91 -18.46
CA TYR A 131 -5.30 10.28 -19.29
C TYR A 131 -5.73 11.15 -20.48
N LEU A 132 -6.75 10.73 -21.24
CA LEU A 132 -7.33 11.52 -22.33
C LEU A 132 -7.92 12.87 -21.88
N ALA A 133 -8.29 12.99 -20.61
CA ALA A 133 -8.76 14.23 -20.00
C ALA A 133 -7.64 15.14 -19.45
N GLY A 134 -6.37 14.74 -19.55
CA GLY A 134 -5.23 15.49 -19.02
C GLY A 134 -5.18 15.56 -17.49
N ASP A 135 -5.68 14.53 -16.80
CA ASP A 135 -5.59 14.44 -15.35
C ASP A 135 -4.14 14.22 -14.91
N LYS A 136 -3.49 15.29 -14.42
CA LYS A 136 -2.07 15.28 -14.04
C LYS A 136 -1.67 14.10 -13.15
N ARG A 137 -2.52 13.63 -12.23
CA ARG A 137 -2.20 12.49 -11.36
C ARG A 137 -2.05 11.21 -12.17
N ILE A 138 -2.97 10.99 -13.11
CA ILE A 138 -3.04 9.79 -13.93
C ILE A 138 -2.04 9.86 -15.08
N THR A 139 -1.82 11.04 -15.67
CA THR A 139 -0.77 11.29 -16.65
C THR A 139 0.60 11.02 -16.04
N THR A 140 0.98 11.65 -14.91
CA THR A 140 2.27 11.37 -14.25
C THR A 140 2.42 9.90 -13.84
N LEU A 141 1.34 9.22 -13.39
CA LEU A 141 1.41 7.79 -13.06
C LEU A 141 1.68 6.91 -14.29
N ILE A 142 1.09 7.23 -15.46
CA ILE A 142 1.24 6.44 -16.70
C ILE A 142 2.56 6.77 -17.42
N ASP A 143 3.00 8.03 -17.43
CA ASP A 143 4.26 8.50 -18.03
C ASP A 143 5.52 8.07 -17.22
N ASN A 144 5.36 7.29 -16.14
CA ASN A 144 6.44 6.90 -15.22
C ASN A 144 6.25 5.47 -14.64
N THR A 145 5.25 4.70 -15.09
CA THR A 145 4.98 3.35 -14.56
C THR A 145 4.42 2.45 -15.65
N ARG A 146 5.00 1.25 -15.77
CA ARG A 146 4.47 0.21 -16.64
C ARG A 146 3.48 -0.67 -15.91
N ILE A 147 2.20 -0.35 -16.05
CA ILE A 147 1.10 -0.94 -15.28
C ILE A 147 0.51 -2.13 -16.04
N HIS A 148 0.53 -3.32 -15.43
CA HIS A 148 -0.09 -4.52 -15.99
C HIS A 148 -1.28 -5.01 -15.15
N ILE A 149 -2.44 -5.15 -15.77
CA ILE A 149 -3.68 -5.53 -15.10
C ILE A 149 -4.23 -6.84 -15.69
N LEU A 150 -4.06 -7.95 -14.96
CA LEU A 150 -4.72 -9.23 -15.25
C LEU A 150 -6.10 -9.27 -14.60
N THR A 151 -7.14 -9.10 -15.41
CA THR A 151 -8.53 -8.99 -14.90
C THR A 151 -9.15 -10.32 -14.40
N ALA A 152 -8.64 -11.46 -14.84
CA ALA A 152 -9.08 -12.77 -14.35
C ALA A 152 -8.01 -13.85 -14.56
N LEU A 153 -7.40 -14.32 -13.46
CA LEU A 153 -6.50 -15.49 -13.49
C LEU A 153 -7.28 -16.82 -13.53
N ASN A 154 -8.51 -16.88 -12.99
CA ASN A 154 -9.40 -18.05 -13.08
C ASN A 154 -10.74 -17.71 -13.80
N PRO A 155 -10.70 -17.44 -15.13
CA PRO A 155 -11.90 -17.17 -15.90
C PRO A 155 -12.82 -18.40 -16.04
N ASP A 156 -12.31 -19.60 -15.77
CA ASP A 156 -13.08 -20.84 -15.83
C ASP A 156 -13.98 -21.04 -14.61
N GLY A 157 -13.44 -20.81 -13.41
CA GLY A 157 -14.18 -20.82 -12.16
C GLY A 157 -15.24 -19.71 -12.13
N TYR A 158 -14.93 -18.52 -12.66
CA TYR A 158 -15.90 -17.42 -12.74
C TYR A 158 -17.12 -17.82 -13.58
N GLU A 159 -16.92 -18.49 -14.71
CA GLU A 159 -18.02 -18.92 -15.59
C GLU A 159 -18.87 -20.06 -15.00
N VAL A 160 -18.39 -20.70 -13.93
CA VAL A 160 -19.18 -21.60 -13.07
C VAL A 160 -19.89 -20.82 -11.95
N ALA A 161 -19.22 -19.86 -11.30
CA ALA A 161 -19.79 -19.02 -10.24
C ALA A 161 -20.95 -18.13 -10.74
N ALA A 162 -20.80 -17.56 -11.94
CA ALA A 162 -21.83 -16.80 -12.65
C ALA A 162 -22.73 -17.70 -13.53
N GLY A 163 -22.73 -19.01 -13.33
CA GLY A 163 -23.52 -19.99 -14.09
C GLY A 163 -24.99 -20.06 -13.63
N PRO A 164 -25.95 -20.32 -14.53
CA PRO A 164 -27.33 -20.60 -14.11
C PRO A 164 -27.39 -21.77 -13.13
N GLY A 165 -28.07 -21.60 -12.00
CA GLY A 165 -28.15 -22.62 -10.94
C GLY A 165 -27.00 -22.60 -9.92
N SER A 166 -26.11 -21.62 -9.95
CA SER A 166 -25.31 -21.28 -8.77
C SER A 166 -26.24 -20.97 -7.58
N PRO A 167 -25.93 -21.41 -6.33
CA PRO A 167 -26.67 -20.97 -5.15
C PRO A 167 -26.72 -19.43 -5.12
N GLU A 168 -27.91 -18.88 -4.86
CA GLU A 168 -28.22 -17.45 -5.07
C GLU A 168 -27.11 -16.53 -4.50
N HIS A 169 -26.82 -15.46 -5.25
CA HIS A 169 -25.59 -14.65 -5.33
C HIS A 169 -25.08 -13.97 -4.04
N GLU A 170 -25.22 -14.58 -2.87
CA GLU A 170 -24.64 -14.12 -1.60
C GLU A 170 -23.99 -15.27 -0.79
N ASN A 171 -24.32 -16.54 -1.08
CA ASN A 171 -23.92 -17.68 -0.23
C ASN A 171 -23.13 -18.81 -0.93
N SER A 172 -22.73 -18.66 -2.19
CA SER A 172 -21.90 -19.65 -2.90
C SER A 172 -20.41 -19.57 -2.50
N VAL A 173 -20.09 -20.04 -1.29
CA VAL A 173 -18.72 -20.02 -0.71
C VAL A 173 -17.70 -20.77 -1.57
N TRP A 174 -18.12 -21.83 -2.28
CA TRP A 174 -17.22 -22.77 -2.97
C TRP A 174 -17.46 -22.96 -4.48
N SER A 175 -18.68 -22.78 -5.00
CA SER A 175 -18.93 -23.05 -6.43
C SER A 175 -18.21 -22.03 -7.30
N GLY A 176 -17.33 -22.50 -8.19
CA GLY A 176 -16.48 -21.67 -9.03
C GLY A 176 -15.22 -21.10 -8.37
N ARG A 177 -14.89 -21.46 -7.11
CA ARG A 177 -13.63 -21.06 -6.47
C ARG A 177 -12.41 -21.62 -7.21
N LEU A 178 -12.42 -22.93 -7.42
CA LEU A 178 -11.33 -23.71 -8.01
C LEU A 178 -11.23 -23.47 -9.53
N ASN A 179 -10.11 -23.81 -10.17
CA ASN A 179 -10.04 -23.86 -11.63
C ASN A 179 -10.83 -25.07 -12.18
N ALA A 180 -10.93 -25.21 -13.50
CA ALA A 180 -11.69 -26.32 -14.11
C ALA A 180 -11.03 -27.71 -14.00
N MET A 181 -9.86 -27.84 -13.36
CA MET A 181 -9.30 -29.13 -12.91
C MET A 181 -9.62 -29.45 -11.43
N GLY A 182 -10.30 -28.54 -10.72
CA GLY A 182 -10.55 -28.69 -9.27
C GLY A 182 -9.38 -28.25 -8.39
N ILE A 183 -8.44 -27.48 -8.93
CA ILE A 183 -7.26 -26.98 -8.21
C ILE A 183 -7.57 -25.61 -7.60
N ASP A 184 -7.20 -25.41 -6.34
CA ASP A 184 -7.16 -24.07 -5.72
C ASP A 184 -5.86 -23.38 -6.16
N LEU A 185 -5.97 -22.37 -7.04
CA LEU A 185 -4.80 -21.73 -7.63
C LEU A 185 -3.92 -21.04 -6.58
N ASN A 186 -4.51 -20.51 -5.49
CA ASN A 186 -3.75 -19.90 -4.40
C ASN A 186 -3.23 -20.94 -3.39
N ARG A 187 -3.16 -22.22 -3.78
CA ARG A 187 -2.47 -23.34 -3.11
C ARG A 187 -1.58 -24.13 -4.07
N ASN A 188 -1.34 -23.62 -5.27
CA ASN A 188 -0.70 -24.36 -6.37
C ASN A 188 0.68 -23.80 -6.77
N PHE A 189 1.15 -22.71 -6.15
CA PHE A 189 2.50 -22.20 -6.35
C PHE A 189 3.53 -23.00 -5.54
N PRO A 190 4.84 -22.92 -5.86
CA PRO A 190 5.89 -23.51 -5.05
C PRO A 190 5.92 -22.94 -3.62
N ASP A 191 5.93 -23.80 -2.61
CA ASP A 191 6.30 -23.41 -1.24
C ASP A 191 7.82 -23.22 -1.20
N LEU A 192 8.25 -21.97 -1.04
CA LEU A 192 9.66 -21.60 -0.89
C LEU A 192 9.96 -21.17 0.56
N ASN A 193 8.93 -21.01 1.39
CA ASN A 193 9.01 -20.60 2.80
C ASN A 193 9.89 -21.55 3.61
N SER A 194 9.81 -22.85 3.34
CA SER A 194 10.63 -23.87 4.01
C SER A 194 12.14 -23.67 3.77
N GLN A 195 12.55 -23.14 2.61
CA GLN A 195 13.94 -22.78 2.32
C GLN A 195 14.30 -21.42 2.95
N ALA A 196 13.42 -20.42 2.82
CA ALA A 196 13.61 -19.11 3.41
C ALA A 196 13.82 -19.19 4.93
N TYR A 197 12.95 -19.90 5.66
CA TYR A 197 13.04 -20.05 7.13
C TYR A 197 14.25 -20.87 7.60
N TYR A 198 14.86 -21.65 6.70
CA TYR A 198 16.15 -22.28 6.97
C TYR A 198 17.29 -21.27 6.80
N ASN A 199 17.32 -20.53 5.69
CA ASN A 199 18.39 -19.58 5.37
C ASN A 199 18.38 -18.38 6.33
N GLU A 200 17.22 -17.81 6.67
CA GLU A 200 17.03 -16.78 7.71
C GLU A 200 17.62 -17.16 9.07
N LYS A 201 17.74 -18.47 9.35
CA LYS A 201 18.20 -19.01 10.64
C LYS A 201 19.64 -19.49 10.63
N PHE A 202 20.13 -20.00 9.51
CA PHE A 202 21.44 -20.67 9.40
C PHE A 202 22.40 -20.03 8.40
N GLY A 203 21.96 -19.00 7.68
CA GLY A 203 22.66 -18.39 6.54
C GLY A 203 22.39 -19.13 5.22
N GLY A 204 22.38 -18.37 4.12
CA GLY A 204 22.16 -18.86 2.76
C GLY A 204 21.64 -17.74 1.86
N ASP A 205 21.19 -18.08 0.65
CA ASP A 205 20.51 -17.13 -0.25
C ASP A 205 19.23 -16.59 0.41
N ASN A 206 18.86 -15.32 0.18
CA ASN A 206 17.70 -14.67 0.81
C ASN A 206 16.64 -14.16 -0.20
N HIS A 207 16.85 -14.40 -1.50
CA HIS A 207 16.02 -13.90 -2.61
C HIS A 207 16.08 -14.86 -3.81
N ASN A 208 15.16 -14.69 -4.77
CA ASN A 208 15.12 -15.39 -6.07
C ASN A 208 15.30 -16.94 -5.99
N PHE A 209 14.74 -17.58 -4.97
CA PHE A 209 14.90 -19.01 -4.72
C PHE A 209 14.47 -19.85 -5.93
N PRO A 210 15.29 -20.80 -6.42
CA PRO A 210 14.98 -21.58 -7.61
C PRO A 210 13.78 -22.50 -7.38
N ILE A 211 12.83 -22.55 -8.33
CA ILE A 211 11.67 -23.45 -8.24
C ILE A 211 12.15 -24.91 -8.19
N PRO A 212 11.89 -25.66 -7.10
CA PRO A 212 12.42 -27.01 -6.95
C PRO A 212 11.94 -27.94 -8.07
N ALA A 213 12.84 -28.73 -8.65
CA ALA A 213 12.49 -29.64 -9.75
C ALA A 213 11.31 -30.58 -9.42
N HIS A 214 11.18 -31.00 -8.16
CA HIS A 214 10.09 -31.86 -7.71
C HIS A 214 8.69 -31.24 -7.88
N PHE A 215 8.58 -29.90 -7.82
CA PHE A 215 7.32 -29.18 -8.05
C PHE A 215 6.74 -29.46 -9.44
N TRP A 216 7.59 -29.54 -10.47
CA TRP A 216 7.16 -29.77 -11.85
C TRP A 216 6.79 -31.22 -12.16
N TYR A 217 7.38 -32.20 -11.45
CA TYR A 217 7.23 -33.63 -11.75
C TYR A 217 6.21 -34.35 -10.86
N PHE A 218 6.02 -33.91 -9.61
CA PHE A 218 5.15 -34.61 -8.65
C PHE A 218 3.87 -33.84 -8.29
N ASN A 219 3.81 -32.52 -8.48
CA ASN A 219 2.59 -31.75 -8.22
C ASN A 219 1.76 -31.58 -9.49
N GLN A 220 0.43 -31.56 -9.33
CA GLN A 220 -0.49 -31.23 -10.42
C GLN A 220 -0.54 -29.69 -10.61
N VAL A 221 0.44 -29.15 -11.33
CA VAL A 221 0.53 -27.69 -11.57
C VAL A 221 -0.42 -27.26 -12.70
N ALA A 222 -1.36 -26.38 -12.37
CA ALA A 222 -2.39 -25.83 -13.24
C ALA A 222 -1.83 -25.00 -14.41
N PRO A 223 -2.51 -24.93 -15.57
CA PRO A 223 -2.07 -24.09 -16.68
C PRO A 223 -2.13 -22.59 -16.32
N GLU A 224 -3.10 -22.17 -15.51
CA GLU A 224 -3.18 -20.80 -15.00
C GLU A 224 -1.96 -20.44 -14.13
N THR A 225 -1.56 -21.35 -13.23
CA THR A 225 -0.36 -21.21 -12.39
C THR A 225 0.93 -21.21 -13.23
N LYS A 226 1.03 -22.05 -14.27
CA LYS A 226 2.17 -22.04 -15.21
C LYS A 226 2.32 -20.71 -15.94
N ALA A 227 1.22 -20.14 -16.41
CA ALA A 227 1.20 -18.81 -17.03
C ALA A 227 1.63 -17.73 -16.03
N MET A 228 1.11 -17.76 -14.80
CA MET A 228 1.45 -16.80 -13.75
C MET A 228 2.93 -16.87 -13.32
N ILE A 229 3.50 -18.07 -13.20
CA ILE A 229 4.92 -18.29 -12.93
C ILE A 229 5.77 -17.70 -14.06
N LYS A 230 5.54 -18.11 -15.31
CA LYS A 230 6.31 -17.62 -16.46
C LYS A 230 6.21 -16.10 -16.60
N TRP A 231 5.01 -15.53 -16.48
CA TRP A 231 4.83 -14.08 -16.57
C TRP A 231 5.57 -13.30 -15.48
N SER A 232 5.72 -13.88 -14.28
CA SER A 232 6.53 -13.30 -13.19
C SER A 232 8.04 -13.43 -13.40
N GLN A 233 8.49 -14.24 -14.37
CA GLN A 233 9.88 -14.38 -14.80
C GLN A 233 10.19 -13.54 -16.06
N ASP A 234 9.16 -13.19 -16.84
CA ASP A 234 9.30 -12.45 -18.11
C ASP A 234 9.39 -10.91 -17.94
N LEU A 235 9.08 -10.37 -16.76
CA LEU A 235 9.08 -8.92 -16.47
C LEU A 235 9.63 -8.62 -15.07
N PRO A 236 10.41 -7.53 -14.88
CA PRO A 236 10.94 -7.12 -13.58
C PRO A 236 9.89 -6.41 -12.71
N ILE A 237 8.81 -7.10 -12.35
CA ILE A 237 7.74 -6.56 -11.48
C ILE A 237 8.31 -6.17 -10.11
N VAL A 238 8.11 -4.92 -9.70
CA VAL A 238 8.60 -4.38 -8.41
C VAL A 238 7.51 -4.44 -7.34
N LEU A 239 6.28 -4.05 -7.70
CA LEU A 239 5.13 -4.02 -6.80
C LEU A 239 3.93 -4.69 -7.46
N SER A 240 3.33 -5.61 -6.72
CA SER A 240 2.20 -6.43 -7.15
C SER A 240 1.08 -6.41 -6.11
N GLY A 241 -0.16 -6.54 -6.57
CA GLY A 241 -1.29 -6.80 -5.68
C GLY A 241 -2.24 -7.81 -6.31
N HIS A 242 -2.86 -8.65 -5.49
CA HIS A 242 -3.89 -9.59 -5.95
C HIS A 242 -5.15 -9.56 -5.08
N PHE A 243 -6.29 -9.87 -5.71
CA PHE A 243 -7.61 -9.60 -5.14
C PHE A 243 -8.39 -10.84 -4.75
N HIS A 244 -9.00 -10.76 -3.56
CA HIS A 244 -9.89 -11.75 -2.95
C HIS A 244 -11.18 -11.12 -2.43
N ASP A 245 -12.16 -11.98 -2.16
CA ASP A 245 -13.38 -11.64 -1.43
C ASP A 245 -13.65 -12.73 -0.38
N GLY A 246 -14.18 -12.36 0.79
CA GLY A 246 -14.49 -13.29 1.89
C GLY A 246 -14.20 -12.75 3.31
N GLU A 247 -13.36 -11.71 3.40
CA GLU A 247 -13.12 -10.87 4.58
C GLU A 247 -12.93 -9.40 4.13
N LEU A 248 -12.62 -8.46 5.02
CA LEU A 248 -12.27 -7.08 4.64
C LEU A 248 -10.96 -6.61 5.33
N LEU A 249 -9.83 -6.83 4.67
CA LEU A 249 -8.48 -6.48 5.14
C LEU A 249 -7.46 -6.45 3.99
N VAL A 250 -6.24 -5.98 4.25
CA VAL A 250 -5.08 -6.28 3.41
C VAL A 250 -4.14 -7.27 4.09
N ASN A 251 -3.91 -8.39 3.43
CA ASN A 251 -3.09 -9.48 3.89
C ASN A 251 -1.68 -9.37 3.31
N TYR A 252 -0.67 -9.35 4.19
CA TYR A 252 0.75 -9.29 3.80
C TYR A 252 1.53 -10.56 4.20
N PRO A 253 2.63 -10.87 3.46
CA PRO A 253 3.56 -11.95 3.78
C PRO A 253 4.13 -11.96 5.21
N TYR A 254 4.63 -13.10 5.70
CA TYR A 254 4.45 -14.42 5.10
C TYR A 254 3.06 -15.00 5.38
N GLN A 255 2.57 -15.79 4.44
CA GLN A 255 1.36 -16.60 4.50
C GLN A 255 1.59 -17.94 5.23
N VAL A 256 2.79 -18.53 5.19
CA VAL A 256 3.12 -19.78 5.94
C VAL A 256 3.60 -19.49 7.36
N THR A 257 3.09 -20.21 8.37
CA THR A 257 3.58 -20.11 9.77
C THR A 257 4.96 -20.75 9.98
N ARG A 258 5.86 -20.06 10.68
CA ARG A 258 7.12 -20.65 11.18
C ARG A 258 6.92 -21.66 12.32
N GLN A 259 5.74 -21.73 12.94
CA GLN A 259 5.47 -22.60 14.09
C GLN A 259 5.04 -24.03 13.72
N GLY A 260 4.85 -24.33 12.43
CA GLY A 260 4.44 -25.65 11.96
C GLY A 260 2.97 -25.98 12.25
N TYR A 261 2.71 -27.24 12.59
CA TYR A 261 1.37 -27.83 12.66
C TYR A 261 1.03 -28.36 14.06
N ASP A 262 -0.26 -28.35 14.40
CA ASP A 262 -0.85 -29.13 15.49
C ASP A 262 -1.84 -30.20 14.95
N LEU A 263 -2.72 -30.72 15.81
CA LEU A 263 -3.72 -31.73 15.43
C LEU A 263 -4.89 -31.18 14.58
N TRP A 264 -5.01 -29.86 14.43
CA TRP A 264 -6.11 -29.18 13.73
C TRP A 264 -5.68 -28.48 12.44
N GLY A 265 -4.38 -28.23 12.25
CA GLY A 265 -3.81 -27.68 11.03
C GLY A 265 -2.48 -26.98 11.28
N PHE A 266 -2.17 -25.97 10.49
CA PHE A 266 -1.09 -25.03 10.81
C PHE A 266 -1.46 -24.16 12.03
N LEU A 267 -0.49 -23.85 12.88
CA LEU A 267 -0.66 -22.90 13.98
C LEU A 267 -0.70 -21.44 13.46
N SER A 268 -1.84 -20.75 13.62
CA SER A 268 -1.94 -19.31 13.31
C SER A 268 -1.00 -18.50 14.23
N ALA A 269 0.09 -17.99 13.66
CA ALA A 269 1.11 -17.23 14.38
C ALA A 269 1.85 -16.26 13.44
N GLU A 270 2.17 -15.07 13.96
CA GLU A 270 2.83 -14.01 13.19
C GLU A 270 4.16 -14.48 12.60
N SER A 271 4.27 -14.46 11.27
CA SER A 271 5.48 -14.82 10.53
C SER A 271 5.88 -13.67 9.62
N ARG A 272 6.64 -12.73 10.18
CA ARG A 272 7.15 -11.52 9.51
C ARG A 272 8.16 -11.86 8.42
N THR A 273 8.25 -11.02 7.38
CA THR A 273 9.35 -10.99 6.42
C THR A 273 10.49 -10.08 6.91
N PRO A 274 11.69 -10.15 6.29
CA PRO A 274 12.72 -9.10 6.43
C PRO A 274 12.18 -7.70 6.11
N ASP A 275 11.36 -7.56 5.06
CA ASP A 275 10.71 -6.29 4.67
C ASP A 275 9.38 -5.99 5.39
N ASP A 276 9.11 -6.59 6.57
CA ASP A 276 7.81 -6.47 7.30
C ASP A 276 7.33 -5.02 7.49
N GLY A 277 8.24 -4.08 7.71
CA GLY A 277 7.92 -2.65 7.78
C GLY A 277 7.40 -2.07 6.47
N MET A 278 8.02 -2.44 5.36
CA MET A 278 7.60 -2.02 4.02
C MET A 278 6.24 -2.63 3.69
N PHE A 279 6.06 -3.93 3.94
CA PHE A 279 4.78 -4.62 3.75
C PHE A 279 3.63 -4.01 4.57
N ARG A 280 3.86 -3.68 5.85
CA ARG A 280 2.86 -2.98 6.69
C ARG A 280 2.50 -1.61 6.13
N HIS A 281 3.47 -0.82 5.67
CA HIS A 281 3.22 0.50 5.07
C HIS A 281 2.41 0.39 3.77
N LEU A 282 2.78 -0.55 2.89
CA LEU A 282 2.05 -0.84 1.65
C LEU A 282 0.61 -1.26 1.94
N ALA A 283 0.41 -2.19 2.89
CA ALA A 283 -0.90 -2.68 3.30
C ALA A 283 -1.75 -1.57 3.96
N GLN A 284 -1.16 -0.75 4.83
CA GLN A 284 -1.84 0.39 5.46
C GLN A 284 -2.21 1.44 4.42
N THR A 285 -1.36 1.75 3.45
CA THR A 285 -1.64 2.73 2.40
C THR A 285 -2.93 2.39 1.65
N TYR A 286 -3.14 1.11 1.32
CA TYR A 286 -4.38 0.64 0.73
C TYR A 286 -5.56 0.70 1.73
N ALA A 287 -5.37 0.21 2.96
CA ALA A 287 -6.42 0.08 3.97
C ALA A 287 -6.95 1.42 4.52
N VAL A 288 -6.09 2.43 4.74
CA VAL A 288 -6.50 3.78 5.19
C VAL A 288 -7.20 4.57 4.08
N SER A 289 -6.84 4.29 2.82
CA SER A 289 -7.48 4.88 1.64
C SER A 289 -8.85 4.24 1.35
N HIS A 290 -9.13 3.05 1.89
CA HIS A 290 -10.38 2.32 1.66
C HIS A 290 -11.46 2.76 2.64
N ARG A 291 -12.58 3.28 2.12
CA ARG A 291 -13.64 3.97 2.89
C ARG A 291 -14.19 3.20 4.11
N THR A 292 -14.07 1.88 4.14
CA THR A 292 -14.64 1.02 5.18
C THR A 292 -13.63 0.06 5.85
N MET A 293 -12.39 -0.09 5.35
CA MET A 293 -11.50 -1.16 5.82
C MET A 293 -10.83 -0.85 7.17
N THR A 294 -10.62 0.43 7.46
CA THR A 294 -10.07 0.95 8.72
C THR A 294 -11.14 1.60 9.62
N ASN A 295 -12.39 1.67 9.14
CA ASN A 295 -13.49 2.30 9.86
C ASN A 295 -13.97 1.39 11.01
N PRO A 296 -13.83 1.79 12.30
CA PRO A 296 -14.17 0.94 13.44
C PRO A 296 -15.68 0.64 13.57
N TYR A 297 -16.53 1.39 12.85
CA TYR A 297 -17.98 1.16 12.76
C TYR A 297 -18.37 0.18 11.63
N THR A 298 -17.44 -0.23 10.77
CA THR A 298 -17.69 -1.30 9.80
C THR A 298 -17.94 -2.61 10.55
N LYS A 299 -19.09 -3.24 10.27
CA LYS A 299 -19.42 -4.56 10.81
C LYS A 299 -18.37 -5.59 10.33
N PRO A 300 -17.71 -6.32 11.24
CA PRO A 300 -16.83 -7.43 10.87
C PRO A 300 -17.54 -8.51 10.04
N CYS A 301 -16.81 -9.15 9.12
CA CYS A 301 -17.37 -10.27 8.35
C CYS A 301 -17.54 -11.53 9.22
N ARG A 302 -16.66 -11.70 10.21
CA ARG A 302 -16.59 -12.85 11.14
C ARG A 302 -16.38 -12.36 12.59
N TYR A 303 -15.75 -13.18 13.43
CA TYR A 303 -15.49 -12.87 14.85
C TYR A 303 -14.37 -11.83 15.06
N GLN A 304 -13.37 -11.77 14.17
CA GLN A 304 -12.25 -10.84 14.28
C GLN A 304 -12.60 -9.50 13.63
N ASN A 305 -12.39 -8.39 14.34
CA ASN A 305 -12.59 -7.04 13.80
C ASN A 305 -11.25 -6.50 13.26
N PHE A 306 -10.99 -6.66 11.97
CA PHE A 306 -9.76 -6.17 11.34
C PHE A 306 -9.69 -4.64 11.24
N ALA A 307 -10.82 -3.94 11.12
CA ALA A 307 -10.83 -2.48 11.10
C ALA A 307 -10.27 -1.88 12.41
N SER A 308 -10.61 -2.47 13.56
CA SER A 308 -10.04 -2.11 14.87
C SER A 308 -8.54 -2.42 15.02
N GLN A 309 -7.95 -3.18 14.08
CA GLN A 309 -6.53 -3.54 14.02
C GLN A 309 -5.79 -2.78 12.89
N GLY A 310 -6.43 -1.76 12.30
CA GLY A 310 -5.85 -0.96 11.20
C GLY A 310 -6.07 -1.54 9.80
N GLY A 311 -7.01 -2.48 9.64
CA GLY A 311 -7.41 -3.01 8.34
C GLY A 311 -6.39 -3.94 7.67
N ILE A 312 -5.37 -4.41 8.39
CA ILE A 312 -4.27 -5.23 7.87
C ILE A 312 -4.04 -6.51 8.70
N ALA A 313 -3.52 -7.56 8.08
CA ALA A 313 -3.14 -8.80 8.77
C ALA A 313 -1.90 -9.46 8.12
N ASN A 314 -1.02 -10.04 8.94
CA ASN A 314 0.00 -10.96 8.45
C ASN A 314 -0.67 -12.31 8.17
N GLY A 315 -0.40 -12.93 7.01
CA GLY A 315 -1.11 -14.13 6.55
C GLY A 315 -1.05 -15.29 7.53
N ALA A 316 0.15 -15.67 7.95
CA ALA A 316 0.36 -16.72 8.93
C ALA A 316 -0.35 -16.45 10.27
N SER A 317 -0.47 -15.18 10.68
CA SER A 317 -1.20 -14.78 11.89
C SER A 317 -2.72 -14.86 11.76
N TRP A 318 -3.26 -14.71 10.54
CA TRP A 318 -4.70 -14.82 10.28
C TRP A 318 -5.08 -16.29 10.12
N PHE A 319 -4.60 -16.94 9.05
CA PHE A 319 -4.62 -18.38 8.87
C PHE A 319 -3.49 -18.79 7.91
N SER A 320 -2.67 -19.76 8.33
CA SER A 320 -1.48 -20.13 7.56
C SER A 320 -1.82 -20.87 6.26
N VAL A 321 -1.14 -20.47 5.18
CA VAL A 321 -1.38 -20.89 3.79
C VAL A 321 -0.05 -21.18 3.11
N SER A 322 0.12 -22.43 2.65
CA SER A 322 1.22 -22.87 1.79
C SER A 322 0.80 -22.88 0.31
N GLY A 323 1.76 -22.69 -0.59
CA GLY A 323 1.56 -22.62 -2.04
C GLY A 323 0.79 -21.38 -2.52
N GLY A 324 0.83 -20.30 -1.74
CA GLY A 324 0.18 -19.01 -2.04
C GLY A 324 0.99 -18.12 -2.98
N LEU A 325 0.30 -17.22 -3.68
CA LEU A 325 0.90 -16.34 -4.69
C LEU A 325 1.83 -15.29 -4.08
N SER A 326 1.48 -14.64 -2.96
CA SER A 326 2.29 -13.54 -2.41
C SER A 326 3.66 -14.00 -1.93
N ASP A 327 3.69 -15.12 -1.19
CA ASP A 327 4.93 -15.68 -0.67
C ASP A 327 5.81 -16.21 -1.81
N PHE A 328 5.23 -16.87 -2.82
CA PHE A 328 5.97 -17.28 -4.02
C PHE A 328 6.62 -16.09 -4.74
N LEU A 329 5.91 -14.99 -4.91
CA LEU A 329 6.43 -13.81 -5.62
C LEU A 329 7.60 -13.17 -4.89
N TYR A 330 7.46 -12.92 -3.58
CA TYR A 330 8.53 -12.33 -2.75
C TYR A 330 9.75 -13.25 -2.64
N LEU A 331 9.55 -14.57 -2.68
CA LEU A 331 10.64 -15.54 -2.54
C LEU A 331 11.31 -15.92 -3.87
N HIS A 332 10.61 -15.82 -5.01
CA HIS A 332 11.13 -16.19 -6.33
C HIS A 332 11.53 -15.00 -7.21
N THR A 333 11.12 -13.78 -6.88
CA THR A 333 11.30 -12.58 -7.71
C THR A 333 11.56 -11.34 -6.83
N ASN A 334 11.94 -10.22 -7.44
CA ASN A 334 12.00 -8.91 -6.78
C ASN A 334 10.63 -8.37 -6.30
N SER A 335 9.50 -8.98 -6.69
CA SER A 335 8.16 -8.40 -6.52
C SER A 335 7.66 -8.53 -5.08
N LEU A 336 7.47 -7.40 -4.40
CA LEU A 336 6.62 -7.36 -3.20
C LEU A 336 5.14 -7.50 -3.63
N ASP A 337 4.40 -8.43 -3.03
CA ASP A 337 2.99 -8.68 -3.34
C ASP A 337 2.08 -8.65 -2.09
N LEU A 338 0.87 -8.10 -2.26
CA LEU A 338 -0.18 -8.09 -1.23
C LEU A 338 -1.47 -8.75 -1.72
N ALA A 339 -2.15 -9.46 -0.82
CA ALA A 339 -3.47 -10.00 -1.05
C ALA A 339 -4.54 -9.10 -0.42
N MET A 340 -5.30 -8.36 -1.22
CA MET A 340 -6.39 -7.50 -0.74
C MET A 340 -7.72 -8.28 -0.68
N GLU A 341 -8.28 -8.42 0.52
CA GLU A 341 -9.61 -8.99 0.78
C GLU A 341 -10.64 -7.84 0.77
N LEU A 342 -11.49 -7.81 -0.25
CA LEU A 342 -12.26 -6.62 -0.63
C LEU A 342 -13.67 -6.54 -0.03
N GLY A 343 -14.12 -7.56 0.69
CA GLY A 343 -15.40 -7.55 1.42
C GLY A 343 -15.99 -8.93 1.70
N CYS A 344 -16.91 -8.96 2.67
CA CYS A 344 -17.45 -10.20 3.26
C CYS A 344 -18.20 -11.12 2.28
N SER A 345 -19.04 -10.56 1.40
CA SER A 345 -19.74 -11.36 0.39
C SER A 345 -18.77 -11.69 -0.73
N LYS A 346 -18.54 -12.99 -0.97
CA LYS A 346 -17.64 -13.46 -2.02
C LYS A 346 -18.05 -12.98 -3.41
N PHE A 347 -19.35 -12.93 -3.68
CA PHE A 347 -19.89 -12.54 -4.98
C PHE A 347 -20.92 -11.42 -4.77
N PRO A 348 -20.52 -10.14 -4.70
CA PRO A 348 -21.46 -9.05 -4.41
C PRO A 348 -22.53 -8.90 -5.51
N ALA A 349 -23.74 -8.44 -5.14
CA ALA A 349 -24.79 -8.15 -6.10
C ALA A 349 -24.43 -6.94 -6.99
N GLU A 350 -24.92 -6.90 -8.24
CA GLU A 350 -24.55 -5.86 -9.22
C GLU A 350 -24.81 -4.43 -8.73
N LYS A 351 -25.92 -4.23 -8.01
CA LYS A 351 -26.32 -2.98 -7.35
C LYS A 351 -25.24 -2.38 -6.43
N ASP A 352 -24.34 -3.20 -5.89
CA ASP A 352 -23.29 -2.78 -4.95
C ASP A 352 -21.96 -2.46 -5.66
N LEU A 353 -21.76 -2.90 -6.92
CA LEU A 353 -20.48 -2.77 -7.62
C LEU A 353 -20.01 -1.31 -7.79
N GLU A 354 -20.93 -0.36 -8.03
CA GLU A 354 -20.60 1.06 -8.08
C GLU A 354 -20.08 1.59 -6.74
N LYS A 355 -20.73 1.21 -5.64
CA LYS A 355 -20.32 1.55 -4.27
C LYS A 355 -18.94 0.97 -3.96
N GLU A 356 -18.68 -0.27 -4.37
CA GLU A 356 -17.39 -0.91 -4.13
C GLU A 356 -16.26 -0.32 -4.99
N TRP A 357 -16.54 0.10 -6.23
CA TRP A 357 -15.62 0.95 -7.01
C TRP A 357 -15.30 2.25 -6.28
N HIS A 358 -16.31 2.94 -5.73
CA HIS A 358 -16.11 4.16 -4.96
C HIS A 358 -15.35 3.93 -3.64
N ASN A 359 -15.49 2.75 -3.00
CA ASN A 359 -14.72 2.36 -1.82
C ASN A 359 -13.23 2.15 -2.12
N ASN A 360 -12.91 1.53 -3.28
CA ASN A 360 -11.58 1.03 -3.60
C ASN A 360 -10.73 1.96 -4.49
N LYS A 361 -11.34 2.82 -5.32
CA LYS A 361 -10.61 3.59 -6.35
C LYS A 361 -9.40 4.36 -5.81
N GLU A 362 -9.52 5.02 -4.65
CA GLU A 362 -8.39 5.77 -4.08
C GLU A 362 -7.30 4.83 -3.56
N SER A 363 -7.65 3.71 -2.92
CA SER A 363 -6.69 2.67 -2.51
C SER A 363 -5.91 2.07 -3.68
N LEU A 364 -6.59 1.85 -4.81
CA LEU A 364 -5.97 1.33 -6.03
C LEU A 364 -4.90 2.30 -6.57
N LEU A 365 -5.24 3.58 -6.69
CA LEU A 365 -4.28 4.61 -7.12
C LEU A 365 -3.13 4.77 -6.10
N ARG A 366 -3.45 4.88 -4.81
CA ARG A 366 -2.47 5.09 -3.72
C ARG A 366 -1.46 3.96 -3.60
N PHE A 367 -1.89 2.72 -3.85
CA PHE A 367 -1.02 1.56 -3.83
C PHE A 367 -0.11 1.51 -5.07
N MET A 368 -0.62 1.78 -6.28
CA MET A 368 0.22 1.94 -7.47
C MET A 368 1.29 3.02 -7.26
N GLU A 369 0.90 4.18 -6.70
CA GLU A 369 1.81 5.28 -6.36
C GLU A 369 2.92 4.91 -5.36
N GLN A 370 2.83 3.78 -4.64
CA GLN A 370 3.92 3.33 -3.76
C GLN A 370 5.08 2.68 -4.52
N ILE A 371 4.95 2.37 -5.81
CA ILE A 371 6.07 1.80 -6.59
C ILE A 371 7.22 2.81 -6.78
N HIS A 372 6.95 4.10 -6.58
CA HIS A 372 7.92 5.19 -6.72
C HIS A 372 8.64 5.57 -5.42
N ILE A 373 8.65 4.75 -4.38
CA ILE A 373 9.40 5.01 -3.13
C ILE A 373 10.61 4.06 -2.98
N GLY A 374 11.41 4.24 -1.94
CA GLY A 374 12.59 3.40 -1.72
C GLY A 374 13.81 3.90 -2.49
N ILE A 375 14.61 2.97 -3.01
CA ILE A 375 15.86 3.24 -3.71
C ILE A 375 15.79 2.60 -5.09
N LYS A 376 16.18 3.34 -6.14
CA LYS A 376 16.36 2.79 -7.50
C LYS A 376 17.70 3.22 -8.08
N GLY A 377 18.11 2.65 -9.21
CA GLY A 377 19.36 3.07 -9.86
C GLY A 377 19.88 2.03 -10.85
N PHE A 378 21.10 2.25 -11.34
CA PHE A 378 21.77 1.35 -12.29
C PHE A 378 23.05 0.75 -11.70
N VAL A 379 23.29 -0.53 -11.99
CA VAL A 379 24.59 -1.20 -11.85
C VAL A 379 25.21 -1.38 -13.23
N ARG A 380 26.43 -0.87 -13.41
CA ARG A 380 27.19 -0.93 -14.67
C ARG A 380 28.62 -1.39 -14.42
N ASP A 381 29.29 -1.87 -15.46
CA ASP A 381 30.72 -2.16 -15.40
C ASP A 381 31.58 -0.90 -15.53
N GLU A 382 32.90 -1.03 -15.37
CA GLU A 382 33.86 0.06 -15.57
C GLU A 382 33.95 0.59 -17.03
N ASN A 383 33.28 -0.07 -17.98
CA ASN A 383 33.09 0.38 -19.37
C ASN A 383 31.70 1.01 -19.60
N CYS A 384 30.93 1.22 -18.53
CA CYS A 384 29.55 1.75 -18.54
C CYS A 384 28.49 0.86 -19.20
N LYS A 385 28.77 -0.42 -19.42
CA LYS A 385 27.80 -1.41 -19.86
C LYS A 385 26.90 -1.84 -18.69
N PRO A 386 25.58 -1.99 -18.86
CA PRO A 386 24.71 -2.54 -17.81
C PRO A 386 25.08 -3.97 -17.41
N ILE A 387 24.83 -4.30 -16.13
CA ILE A 387 24.99 -5.65 -15.56
C ILE A 387 23.62 -6.17 -15.13
N GLU A 388 23.10 -7.13 -15.88
CA GLU A 388 21.90 -7.92 -15.55
C GLU A 388 22.21 -8.93 -14.42
N GLY A 389 21.29 -9.11 -13.47
CA GLY A 389 21.45 -10.07 -12.38
C GLY A 389 22.48 -9.70 -11.30
N ALA A 390 22.88 -8.43 -11.20
CA ALA A 390 23.67 -7.93 -10.08
C ALA A 390 22.80 -7.83 -8.81
N VAL A 391 23.32 -8.26 -7.67
CA VAL A 391 22.60 -8.30 -6.39
C VAL A 391 22.76 -6.98 -5.65
N ILE A 392 21.65 -6.43 -5.14
CA ILE A 392 21.57 -5.21 -4.34
C ILE A 392 21.18 -5.58 -2.90
N HIS A 393 22.15 -5.59 -2.01
CA HIS A 393 21.96 -5.77 -0.57
C HIS A 393 21.74 -4.42 0.14
N VAL A 394 20.86 -4.40 1.15
CA VAL A 394 20.63 -3.25 2.03
C VAL A 394 20.92 -3.66 3.47
N GLU A 395 21.85 -2.99 4.14
CA GLU A 395 22.27 -3.36 5.49
C GLU A 395 21.08 -3.33 6.48
N GLY A 396 20.91 -4.42 7.21
CA GLY A 396 19.80 -4.62 8.15
C GLY A 396 18.51 -5.18 7.54
N ILE A 397 18.47 -5.44 6.23
CA ILE A 397 17.35 -6.11 5.55
C ILE A 397 17.87 -7.37 4.86
N ASP A 398 17.58 -8.55 5.44
CA ASP A 398 18.00 -9.85 4.91
C ASP A 398 17.09 -10.34 3.77
N HIS A 399 16.94 -9.51 2.74
CA HIS A 399 16.27 -9.86 1.47
C HIS A 399 16.73 -8.88 0.38
N ASP A 400 17.60 -9.37 -0.50
CA ASP A 400 18.21 -8.57 -1.57
C ASP A 400 17.31 -8.54 -2.81
N VAL A 401 17.61 -7.66 -3.77
CA VAL A 401 16.97 -7.66 -5.11
C VAL A 401 18.01 -7.69 -6.21
N THR A 402 17.66 -8.19 -7.39
CA THR A 402 18.56 -8.26 -8.55
C THR A 402 18.24 -7.20 -9.61
N THR A 403 19.25 -6.72 -10.34
CA THR A 403 19.04 -5.86 -11.51
C THR A 403 18.34 -6.58 -12.66
N ALA A 404 17.52 -5.83 -13.39
CA ALA A 404 16.95 -6.21 -14.66
C ALA A 404 17.99 -6.10 -15.79
N ARG A 405 17.55 -6.40 -17.02
CA ARG A 405 18.38 -6.56 -18.22
C ARG A 405 19.22 -5.34 -18.56
N ASP A 406 18.70 -4.15 -18.34
CA ASP A 406 19.36 -2.87 -18.64
C ASP A 406 20.13 -2.32 -17.41
N GLY A 407 20.42 -3.20 -16.45
CA GLY A 407 21.25 -2.97 -15.27
C GLY A 407 20.55 -2.17 -14.18
N ASP A 408 19.28 -1.86 -14.35
CA ASP A 408 18.44 -1.11 -13.44
C ASP A 408 17.81 -1.97 -12.34
N TYR A 409 17.54 -1.36 -11.19
CA TYR A 409 16.89 -2.01 -10.05
C TYR A 409 15.99 -1.05 -9.28
N TRP A 410 15.10 -1.63 -8.48
CA TRP A 410 14.25 -0.93 -7.52
C TRP A 410 14.16 -1.78 -6.24
N LYS A 411 14.49 -1.21 -5.08
CA LYS A 411 14.30 -1.81 -3.76
C LYS A 411 13.40 -0.89 -2.95
N LEU A 412 12.16 -1.33 -2.71
CA LEU A 412 11.20 -0.61 -1.88
C LEU A 412 11.66 -0.65 -0.42
N VAL A 413 11.94 0.52 0.16
CA VAL A 413 12.27 0.70 1.59
C VAL A 413 11.61 1.98 2.12
N LEU A 414 11.42 2.01 3.44
CA LEU A 414 10.90 3.19 4.14
C LEU A 414 11.95 4.32 4.19
N PRO A 415 11.55 5.59 4.35
CA PRO A 415 12.50 6.70 4.46
C PRO A 415 13.50 6.53 5.60
N GLY A 416 14.79 6.68 5.29
CA GLY A 416 15.88 6.23 6.15
C GLY A 416 17.28 6.48 5.57
N TYR A 417 18.28 6.00 6.31
CA TYR A 417 19.71 6.08 5.97
C TYR A 417 20.19 4.64 5.76
N TYR A 418 20.73 4.34 4.58
CA TYR A 418 21.02 2.97 4.19
C TYR A 418 22.42 2.81 3.60
N THR A 419 23.22 1.94 4.21
CA THR A 419 24.36 1.30 3.57
C THR A 419 23.83 0.33 2.52
N VAL A 420 24.11 0.58 1.24
CA VAL A 420 23.65 -0.27 0.13
C VAL A 420 24.86 -0.80 -0.63
N THR A 421 24.83 -2.09 -0.95
CA THR A 421 25.94 -2.80 -1.59
C THR A 421 25.46 -3.49 -2.86
N ALA A 422 25.98 -3.06 -4.01
CA ALA A 422 25.82 -3.79 -5.27
C ALA A 422 26.95 -4.82 -5.43
N SER A 423 26.65 -5.98 -5.99
CA SER A 423 27.65 -7.02 -6.28
C SER A 423 27.33 -7.84 -7.53
N ALA A 424 28.37 -8.28 -8.24
CA ALA A 424 28.28 -9.18 -9.39
C ALA A 424 29.59 -9.98 -9.53
N GLY A 425 29.49 -11.31 -9.48
CA GLY A 425 30.66 -12.19 -9.50
C GLY A 425 31.59 -11.92 -8.31
N SER A 426 32.83 -11.48 -8.59
CA SER A 426 33.83 -11.10 -7.57
C SER A 426 33.91 -9.59 -7.30
N PHE A 427 33.07 -8.77 -7.93
CA PHE A 427 33.08 -7.31 -7.76
C PHE A 427 31.94 -6.86 -6.86
N THR A 428 32.26 -5.97 -5.92
CA THR A 428 31.33 -5.43 -4.92
C THR A 428 31.59 -3.94 -4.77
N THR A 429 30.55 -3.13 -4.55
CA THR A 429 30.69 -1.70 -4.23
C THR A 429 29.59 -1.25 -3.29
N THR A 430 30.00 -0.66 -2.17
CA THR A 430 29.13 -0.20 -1.08
C THR A 430 29.06 1.32 -1.06
N ARG A 431 27.86 1.89 -0.88
CA ARG A 431 27.59 3.33 -0.85
C ARG A 431 26.47 3.66 0.12
N GLU A 432 26.53 4.86 0.70
CA GLU A 432 25.40 5.45 1.43
C GLU A 432 24.33 5.94 0.45
N CYS A 433 23.08 5.47 0.62
CA CYS A 433 21.91 5.94 -0.09
C CYS A 433 20.93 6.60 0.91
N PHE A 434 20.71 7.90 0.76
CA PHE A 434 19.98 8.73 1.72
C PHE A 434 18.53 8.96 1.27
N LEU A 435 17.56 8.21 1.82
CA LEU A 435 16.16 8.34 1.43
C LEU A 435 15.43 9.41 2.25
N HIS A 436 15.34 10.62 1.69
CA HIS A 436 14.56 11.72 2.24
C HIS A 436 13.05 11.43 2.25
N TYR A 437 12.28 12.16 3.07
CA TYR A 437 10.81 12.06 3.10
C TYR A 437 10.14 12.78 1.90
N ARG A 438 10.50 12.36 0.70
CA ARG A 438 9.77 12.64 -0.55
C ARG A 438 9.10 11.35 -1.00
N ASN A 439 7.97 11.46 -1.69
CA ASN A 439 7.26 10.30 -2.27
C ASN A 439 7.93 9.88 -3.61
N GLU A 440 9.26 9.82 -3.63
CA GLU A 440 10.09 9.69 -4.83
C GLU A 440 11.36 8.90 -4.47
N ALA A 441 11.64 7.83 -5.21
CA ALA A 441 12.72 6.91 -4.95
C ALA A 441 14.08 7.57 -5.22
N VAL A 442 14.98 7.49 -4.25
CA VAL A 442 16.31 8.10 -4.38
C VAL A 442 17.18 7.25 -5.31
N ARG A 443 17.79 7.91 -6.31
CA ARG A 443 18.68 7.27 -7.27
C ARG A 443 20.05 6.99 -6.67
N CYS A 444 20.49 5.74 -6.69
CA CYS A 444 21.78 5.29 -6.18
C CYS A 444 22.45 4.35 -7.20
N ASP A 445 23.32 4.90 -8.05
CA ASP A 445 24.00 4.14 -9.12
C ASP A 445 25.32 3.52 -8.63
N PHE A 446 25.70 2.37 -9.20
CA PHE A 446 26.89 1.59 -8.85
C PHE A 446 27.72 1.25 -10.08
N ILE A 447 29.05 1.34 -9.95
CA ILE A 447 30.02 0.87 -10.93
C ILE A 447 30.79 -0.30 -10.31
N LEU A 448 30.76 -1.46 -10.97
CA LEU A 448 31.48 -2.66 -10.57
C LEU A 448 32.67 -2.93 -11.51
N GLY A 449 33.84 -3.15 -10.93
CA GLY A 449 35.07 -3.37 -11.68
C GLY A 449 36.32 -3.16 -10.83
N THR A 450 37.46 -3.04 -11.49
CA THR A 450 38.73 -2.63 -10.86
C THR A 450 38.77 -1.12 -10.58
N ASN A 451 38.08 -0.32 -11.39
CA ASN A 451 37.98 1.13 -11.23
C ASN A 451 36.52 1.57 -11.02
N THR A 452 36.11 1.62 -9.75
CA THR A 452 34.76 2.06 -9.33
C THR A 452 34.57 3.59 -9.37
N SER A 453 35.58 4.37 -9.78
CA SER A 453 35.53 5.83 -9.83
C SER A 453 35.03 6.42 -11.17
N VAL A 454 34.79 5.55 -12.16
CA VAL A 454 34.25 5.93 -13.48
C VAL A 454 32.89 6.62 -13.33
N ARG A 455 32.66 7.66 -14.14
CA ARG A 455 31.36 8.33 -14.25
C ARG A 455 30.74 8.04 -15.61
N CYS A 456 29.68 7.26 -15.61
CA CYS A 456 28.96 6.92 -16.83
C CYS A 456 27.99 8.04 -17.25
N PRO A 457 27.69 8.19 -18.55
CA PRO A 457 26.63 9.06 -19.03
C PRO A 457 25.27 8.67 -18.42
N ASP A 458 24.42 9.67 -18.21
CA ASP A 458 23.07 9.42 -17.76
C ASP A 458 22.14 9.24 -18.96
N HIS A 459 21.64 8.02 -19.15
CA HIS A 459 20.85 7.64 -20.33
C HIS A 459 19.35 7.89 -20.14
N THR A 460 18.87 8.21 -18.94
CA THR A 460 17.45 8.50 -18.66
C THR A 460 17.03 9.92 -19.06
N ALA A 461 17.67 10.52 -20.06
CA ALA A 461 17.56 11.95 -20.41
C ALA A 461 17.10 12.23 -21.85
N GLU A 462 16.97 11.21 -22.71
CA GLU A 462 16.60 11.37 -24.13
C GLU A 462 15.16 10.91 -24.45
N GLY A 463 14.23 11.17 -23.53
CA GLY A 463 12.78 11.04 -23.75
C GLY A 463 12.06 12.41 -23.78
N GLY A 464 11.11 12.61 -24.70
CA GLY A 464 10.17 13.75 -24.66
C GLY A 464 10.62 15.11 -25.26
N GLY A 465 11.82 15.22 -25.84
CA GLY A 465 12.37 16.49 -26.37
C GLY A 465 12.01 16.83 -27.83
N ARG A 466 10.81 17.35 -28.11
CA ARG A 466 10.38 17.69 -29.50
C ARG A 466 11.20 18.86 -30.10
N THR A 467 12.13 18.53 -30.99
CA THR A 467 13.05 19.50 -31.62
C THR A 467 12.32 20.61 -32.38
N ARG A 468 12.65 21.87 -32.05
CA ARG A 468 12.24 23.06 -32.79
C ARG A 468 13.48 23.90 -33.10
N THR A 469 13.85 23.94 -34.38
CA THR A 469 15.00 24.70 -34.90
C THR A 469 14.87 26.19 -34.61
N GLY A 470 15.93 26.82 -34.11
CA GLY A 470 15.93 28.24 -33.73
C GLY A 470 17.31 28.81 -33.38
N GLU A 471 18.16 28.92 -34.42
CA GLU A 471 19.22 29.94 -34.65
C GLU A 471 20.27 30.25 -33.55
N GLU A 472 21.55 30.34 -33.97
CA GLU A 472 22.68 30.67 -33.07
C GLU A 472 22.68 32.15 -32.64
N THR A 473 23.03 32.42 -31.37
CA THR A 473 23.75 33.66 -31.03
C THR A 473 24.81 33.40 -29.95
N LYS A 474 26.08 33.75 -30.22
CA LYS A 474 27.21 33.56 -29.31
C LYS A 474 27.42 34.78 -28.40
N THR A 475 27.43 34.58 -27.09
CA THR A 475 28.12 35.46 -26.14
C THR A 475 28.83 34.61 -25.07
N SER A 476 30.01 35.07 -24.64
CA SER A 476 30.88 34.37 -23.69
C SER A 476 31.10 35.25 -22.46
N SER A 477 30.90 34.69 -21.26
CA SER A 477 31.42 35.27 -20.01
C SER A 477 31.56 34.20 -18.92
N THR A 478 32.81 33.83 -18.62
CA THR A 478 33.17 32.94 -17.50
C THR A 478 33.15 33.66 -16.16
N VAL A 479 32.42 33.14 -15.18
CA VAL A 479 32.65 33.40 -13.74
C VAL A 479 32.41 32.11 -12.96
N SER A 480 33.40 31.65 -12.20
CA SER A 480 33.29 30.51 -11.28
C SER A 480 33.22 31.00 -9.83
N PRO A 481 32.26 30.55 -9.01
CA PRO A 481 32.30 30.75 -7.57
C PRO A 481 33.19 29.70 -6.89
N THR A 482 34.10 30.13 -6.03
CA THR A 482 34.90 29.25 -5.15
C THR A 482 34.05 28.70 -3.99
N PRO A 483 34.39 27.52 -3.44
CA PRO A 483 33.62 26.91 -2.36
C PRO A 483 33.83 27.63 -1.01
N PRO A 484 32.80 27.72 -0.15
CA PRO A 484 32.94 28.18 1.22
C PRO A 484 33.71 27.17 2.09
N THR A 485 34.36 27.67 3.13
CA THR A 485 35.31 26.93 3.99
C THR A 485 34.64 25.96 4.97
N SER A 486 35.47 25.06 5.51
CA SER A 486 35.13 24.00 6.46
C SER A 486 34.35 24.46 7.69
N VAL A 487 33.28 23.74 8.03
CA VAL A 487 32.70 23.66 9.38
C VAL A 487 33.15 22.34 10.03
N ALA A 488 33.41 22.35 11.34
CA ALA A 488 34.06 21.24 12.03
C ALA A 488 33.21 19.97 12.12
N LYS A 489 33.83 18.80 11.89
CA LYS A 489 33.24 17.49 12.21
C LYS A 489 33.34 17.22 13.72
N THR A 490 32.22 17.30 14.44
CA THR A 490 32.12 16.77 15.81
C THR A 490 31.88 15.26 15.75
N THR A 491 32.97 14.48 15.77
CA THR A 491 32.87 13.01 15.80
C THR A 491 32.38 12.53 17.17
N VAL A 492 31.09 12.18 17.27
CA VAL A 492 30.55 11.44 18.41
C VAL A 492 30.78 9.95 18.17
N ALA A 493 31.74 9.36 18.89
CA ALA A 493 31.95 7.92 18.86
C ALA A 493 30.84 7.21 19.65
N MET A 494 29.92 6.54 18.95
CA MET A 494 28.96 5.63 19.58
C MET A 494 29.60 4.24 19.75
N THR A 495 30.02 3.92 20.97
CA THR A 495 30.33 2.53 21.34
C THR A 495 29.03 1.76 21.56
N THR A 496 28.60 1.01 20.54
CA THR A 496 27.43 0.13 20.63
C THR A 496 27.74 -1.09 21.50
N THR A 497 27.40 -1.02 22.78
CA THR A 497 27.38 -2.21 23.64
C THR A 497 26.17 -3.07 23.28
N VAL A 498 26.39 -4.16 22.55
CA VAL A 498 25.33 -5.11 22.18
C VAL A 498 24.85 -5.83 23.45
N LEU A 499 23.57 -5.63 23.81
CA LEU A 499 22.88 -6.46 24.79
C LEU A 499 22.26 -7.67 24.08
N THR A 500 22.93 -8.81 24.17
CA THR A 500 22.41 -10.09 23.69
C THR A 500 21.41 -10.65 24.71
N GLU A 501 20.10 -10.61 24.39
CA GLU A 501 19.11 -11.40 25.12
C GLU A 501 19.21 -12.88 24.72
N GLY A 502 20.15 -13.59 25.35
CA GLY A 502 20.28 -15.04 25.24
C GLY A 502 19.16 -15.75 25.98
N TYR A 503 18.24 -16.38 25.25
CA TYR A 503 17.25 -17.29 25.82
C TYR A 503 17.83 -18.70 25.96
N ASP A 504 18.38 -19.01 27.14
CA ASP A 504 18.84 -20.35 27.48
C ASP A 504 17.67 -21.36 27.48
N VAL A 505 17.69 -22.31 26.54
CA VAL A 505 16.69 -23.38 26.45
C VAL A 505 17.01 -24.49 27.45
N ILE A 506 16.55 -24.32 28.69
CA ILE A 506 16.64 -25.37 29.72
C ILE A 506 15.65 -26.50 29.38
N THR A 507 16.13 -27.53 28.69
CA THR A 507 15.41 -28.80 28.54
C THR A 507 15.35 -29.55 29.87
N PRO A 508 14.17 -29.95 30.38
CA PRO A 508 14.08 -30.76 31.60
C PRO A 508 14.67 -32.17 31.38
N SER A 509 15.73 -32.51 32.12
CA SER A 509 16.25 -33.87 32.16
C SER A 509 15.32 -34.81 32.93
N GLN A 510 15.43 -36.11 32.67
CA GLN A 510 14.35 -37.09 32.92
C GLN A 510 14.20 -37.57 34.38
N GLU A 511 14.79 -36.87 35.36
CA GLU A 511 15.25 -37.48 36.63
C GLU A 511 14.60 -36.92 37.92
N ASN A 512 13.34 -36.48 37.88
CA ASN A 512 12.61 -36.04 39.10
C ASN A 512 11.17 -36.58 39.24
N LYS A 513 10.90 -37.80 38.77
CA LYS A 513 9.56 -38.42 38.87
C LYS A 513 9.21 -39.09 40.21
N ASN A 514 10.16 -39.31 41.12
CA ASN A 514 9.98 -40.15 42.31
C ASN A 514 10.12 -39.42 43.66
N LYS A 515 9.37 -38.32 43.90
CA LYS A 515 9.27 -37.73 45.25
C LYS A 515 8.02 -36.88 45.59
N ALA A 516 6.89 -37.09 44.92
CA ALA A 516 5.63 -36.37 45.21
C ALA A 516 4.42 -37.26 45.61
N GLU A 517 4.52 -38.60 45.51
CA GLU A 517 3.46 -39.49 45.99
C GLU A 517 3.66 -39.86 47.47
N LYS A 518 3.20 -39.01 48.40
CA LYS A 518 2.73 -39.33 49.78
C LYS A 518 2.49 -38.08 50.66
N SER A 519 1.36 -37.41 50.46
CA SER A 519 0.61 -36.75 51.55
C SER A 519 -0.78 -36.34 51.04
N GLY A 520 -1.85 -36.89 51.61
CA GLY A 520 -3.20 -36.69 51.12
C GLY A 520 -3.90 -35.49 51.76
N ARG A 521 -4.06 -34.38 51.01
CA ARG A 521 -5.12 -33.37 51.23
C ARG A 521 -5.28 -32.49 49.98
N ILE A 522 -6.37 -32.67 49.23
CA ILE A 522 -6.85 -31.70 48.25
C ILE A 522 -8.29 -31.33 48.61
N LYS A 523 -8.41 -30.30 49.43
CA LYS A 523 -9.52 -29.35 49.40
C LYS A 523 -8.87 -27.97 49.40
N ASP A 524 -8.76 -27.39 48.21
CA ASP A 524 -9.12 -26.01 47.92
C ASP A 524 -9.11 -25.79 46.40
N ILE A 525 -9.93 -24.85 45.94
CA ILE A 525 -10.21 -24.66 44.51
C ILE A 525 -9.21 -23.66 43.95
N ILE A 526 -8.27 -24.14 43.12
CA ILE A 526 -7.35 -23.29 42.37
C ILE A 526 -8.11 -22.73 41.16
N THR A 527 -8.45 -21.44 41.21
CA THR A 527 -8.73 -20.66 40.01
C THR A 527 -7.46 -20.59 39.14
N PRO A 528 -7.55 -20.70 37.80
CA PRO A 528 -6.36 -20.60 36.95
C PRO A 528 -5.71 -19.22 37.09
N ALA A 529 -4.47 -19.19 37.59
CA ALA A 529 -3.67 -17.98 37.59
C ALA A 529 -3.28 -17.63 36.15
N THR A 530 -3.84 -16.55 35.61
CA THR A 530 -3.46 -16.02 34.30
C THR A 530 -2.02 -15.48 34.34
N PRO A 531 -1.16 -15.78 33.35
CA PRO A 531 0.21 -15.26 33.30
C PRO A 531 0.22 -13.79 32.85
N THR A 532 -0.15 -12.87 33.75
CA THR A 532 -0.19 -11.42 33.48
C THR A 532 1.19 -10.78 33.59
N ASN A 533 2.07 -11.08 32.63
CA ASN A 533 3.39 -10.43 32.47
C ASN A 533 3.63 -9.94 31.02
N ALA A 534 2.56 -9.49 30.35
CA ALA A 534 2.72 -8.67 29.14
C ALA A 534 3.30 -7.29 29.55
N PRO A 535 4.36 -6.79 28.89
CA PRO A 535 5.01 -5.56 29.30
C PRO A 535 4.05 -4.37 29.16
N ILE A 536 3.89 -3.63 30.25
CA ILE A 536 2.91 -2.56 30.39
C ILE A 536 3.22 -1.44 29.39
N LYS A 537 2.25 -1.06 28.55
CA LYS A 537 2.38 0.04 27.60
C LYS A 537 1.80 1.36 28.13
N ARG A 538 2.34 2.46 27.62
CA ARG A 538 2.09 3.86 27.98
C ARG A 538 2.10 4.72 26.72
N PHE A 539 1.40 5.86 26.77
CA PHE A 539 1.30 6.75 25.62
C PHE A 539 2.55 7.62 25.49
N LEU A 540 3.24 7.53 24.35
CA LEU A 540 3.97 8.65 23.79
C LEU A 540 2.98 9.45 22.92
N ARG A 541 2.85 10.75 23.13
CA ARG A 541 1.94 11.62 22.38
C ARG A 541 2.51 13.01 22.20
N GLY A 542 1.91 13.83 21.34
CA GLY A 542 2.30 15.22 21.21
C GLY A 542 1.80 15.83 19.91
N PHE A 543 2.36 16.98 19.55
CA PHE A 543 2.01 17.72 18.34
C PHE A 543 3.24 18.01 17.47
N VAL A 544 3.03 18.07 16.14
CA VAL A 544 4.04 18.49 15.16
C VAL A 544 3.60 19.81 14.51
N TYR A 545 4.49 20.81 14.55
CA TYR A 545 4.25 22.16 14.02
C TYR A 545 5.25 22.54 12.91
N ASP A 546 4.87 23.50 12.06
CA ASP A 546 5.78 24.15 11.11
C ASP A 546 6.53 25.35 11.73
N VAL A 547 7.43 25.98 10.97
CA VAL A 547 8.15 27.20 11.37
C VAL A 547 7.24 28.41 11.68
N THR A 548 5.97 28.38 11.26
CA THR A 548 4.95 29.40 11.57
C THR A 548 4.06 29.01 12.76
N CYS A 549 4.37 27.90 13.43
CA CYS A 549 3.62 27.32 14.53
C CYS A 549 2.18 26.93 14.20
N LYS A 550 1.91 26.62 12.93
CA LYS A 550 0.70 25.91 12.52
C LYS A 550 0.90 24.40 12.67
N PRO A 551 -0.14 23.63 13.00
CA PRO A 551 -0.01 22.18 13.05
C PRO A 551 0.20 21.59 11.65
N VAL A 552 0.95 20.49 11.57
CA VAL A 552 1.25 19.80 10.31
C VAL A 552 0.47 18.49 10.27
N GLU A 553 -0.51 18.41 9.37
CA GLU A 553 -1.26 17.19 9.07
C GLU A 553 -0.41 16.20 8.27
N GLY A 554 -0.52 14.90 8.59
CA GLY A 554 0.17 13.83 7.87
C GLY A 554 1.69 13.83 8.01
N ALA A 555 2.24 14.57 8.97
CA ALA A 555 3.64 14.42 9.36
C ALA A 555 3.85 13.06 10.03
N ILE A 556 4.93 12.38 9.68
CA ILE A 556 5.31 11.13 10.33
C ILE A 556 6.00 11.43 11.66
N VAL A 557 5.59 10.71 12.70
CA VAL A 557 6.38 10.51 13.92
C VAL A 557 6.84 9.05 13.97
N HIS A 558 8.13 8.84 13.75
CA HIS A 558 8.80 7.54 13.80
C HIS A 558 9.59 7.39 15.10
N VAL A 559 9.70 6.15 15.61
CA VAL A 559 10.46 5.84 16.83
C VAL A 559 11.56 4.86 16.43
N VAL A 560 12.83 5.25 16.62
CA VAL A 560 13.98 4.46 16.15
C VAL A 560 13.96 3.07 16.77
N GLY A 561 14.18 2.04 15.94
CA GLY A 561 14.09 0.64 16.34
C GLY A 561 12.66 0.09 16.45
N ILE A 562 11.63 0.87 16.06
CA ILE A 562 10.23 0.43 16.09
C ILE A 562 9.59 0.61 14.71
N THR A 563 9.39 -0.51 14.03
CA THR A 563 9.05 -0.63 12.60
C THR A 563 7.90 0.24 12.13
N LEU A 564 6.80 0.30 12.88
CA LEU A 564 5.60 1.05 12.52
C LEU A 564 5.70 2.50 13.02
N SER A 565 5.66 3.47 12.12
CA SER A 565 5.50 4.89 12.47
C SER A 565 4.05 5.26 12.81
N VAL A 566 3.78 6.52 13.17
CA VAL A 566 2.41 7.08 13.23
C VAL A 566 2.33 8.39 12.45
N PHE A 567 1.15 8.73 11.94
CA PHE A 567 0.90 9.99 11.23
C PHE A 567 0.13 10.97 12.15
N THR A 568 0.36 12.26 11.98
CA THR A 568 -0.40 13.31 12.68
C THR A 568 -1.77 13.54 12.05
N ALA A 569 -2.76 13.85 12.89
CA ALA A 569 -4.08 14.28 12.47
C ALA A 569 -4.08 15.74 11.96
N THR A 570 -5.25 16.23 11.52
CA THR A 570 -5.47 17.60 10.99
C THR A 570 -5.09 18.72 11.96
N ASP A 571 -5.10 18.46 13.27
CA ASP A 571 -4.68 19.36 14.34
C ASP A 571 -3.19 19.20 14.72
N GLY A 572 -2.44 18.39 13.95
CA GLY A 572 -1.03 18.05 14.17
C GLY A 572 -0.79 17.07 15.32
N TYR A 573 -1.84 16.52 15.96
CA TYR A 573 -1.70 15.59 17.08
C TYR A 573 -1.26 14.19 16.62
N TYR A 574 -0.41 13.55 17.41
CA TYR A 574 -0.05 12.14 17.28
C TYR A 574 -0.06 11.43 18.63
N TRP A 575 -0.22 10.10 18.62
CA TRP A 575 0.01 9.25 19.78
C TRP A 575 0.45 7.83 19.38
N ARG A 576 1.12 7.13 20.31
CA ARG A 576 1.60 5.76 20.16
C ARG A 576 1.70 5.07 21.53
N LEU A 577 1.43 3.77 21.57
CA LEU A 577 1.66 2.94 22.77
C LEU A 577 3.06 2.30 22.74
N LEU A 578 3.91 2.70 23.68
CA LEU A 578 5.28 2.20 23.91
C LEU A 578 5.42 1.63 25.32
N THR A 579 6.42 0.80 25.59
CA THR A 579 6.81 0.49 26.98
C THR A 579 7.50 1.70 27.62
N PRO A 580 7.53 1.84 28.97
CA PRO A 580 8.38 2.83 29.62
C PRO A 580 9.84 2.71 29.19
N GLY A 581 10.50 3.84 28.93
CA GLY A 581 11.85 3.85 28.35
C GLY A 581 12.22 5.18 27.67
N ARG A 582 13.50 5.32 27.30
CA ARG A 582 14.00 6.43 26.48
C ARG A 582 14.04 6.01 25.01
N TYR A 583 13.51 6.86 24.15
CA TYR A 583 13.42 6.61 22.71
C TYR A 583 13.93 7.80 21.92
N THR A 584 14.74 7.57 20.89
CA THR A 584 14.95 8.55 19.83
C THR A 584 13.72 8.57 18.93
N VAL A 585 13.13 9.74 18.77
CA VAL A 585 11.89 9.94 18.01
C VAL A 585 12.12 11.02 16.96
N LEU A 586 11.75 10.71 15.71
CA LEU A 586 11.87 11.61 14.56
C LEU A 586 10.48 12.12 14.18
N ALA A 587 10.31 13.43 14.05
CA ALA A 587 9.17 14.02 13.35
C ALA A 587 9.61 14.50 11.96
N MET A 588 8.81 14.19 10.94
CA MET A 588 9.15 14.38 9.54
C MET A 588 7.93 14.92 8.78
N GLY A 589 8.09 16.04 8.10
CA GLY A 589 7.11 16.57 7.15
C GLY A 589 7.72 16.70 5.75
N ARG A 590 7.05 17.45 4.87
CA ARG A 590 7.40 17.54 3.44
C ARG A 590 8.75 18.20 3.13
N GLU A 591 9.20 19.11 3.98
CA GLU A 591 10.39 19.94 3.73
C GLU A 591 11.47 19.79 4.80
N PHE A 592 11.09 19.57 6.06
CA PHE A 592 12.00 19.49 7.20
C PHE A 592 11.69 18.28 8.08
N SER A 593 12.74 17.76 8.71
CA SER A 593 12.69 16.74 9.75
C SER A 593 13.45 17.20 10.99
N THR A 594 13.09 16.66 12.14
CA THR A 594 13.81 16.91 13.41
C THR A 594 13.74 15.67 14.29
N SER A 595 14.75 15.45 15.11
CA SER A 595 14.83 14.31 16.03
C SER A 595 15.09 14.79 17.46
N ARG A 596 14.52 14.07 18.43
CA ARG A 596 14.78 14.29 19.86
C ARG A 596 14.63 13.00 20.63
N GLU A 597 15.21 12.96 21.82
CA GLU A 597 14.89 11.92 22.78
C GLU A 597 13.55 12.24 23.48
N CYS A 598 12.70 11.23 23.62
CA CYS A 598 11.46 11.25 24.39
C CYS A 598 11.50 10.12 25.43
N ALA A 599 11.43 10.47 26.71
CA ALA A 599 11.38 9.51 27.81
C ALA A 599 9.92 9.19 28.18
N VAL A 600 9.43 8.00 27.86
CA VAL A 600 8.09 7.53 28.22
C VAL A 600 8.09 7.08 29.69
N ASP A 601 7.32 7.78 30.54
CA ASP A 601 7.16 7.44 31.96
C ASP A 601 5.92 6.55 32.22
N ASP A 602 5.75 6.12 33.47
CA ASP A 602 4.63 5.27 33.92
C ASP A 602 3.23 5.93 33.86
N ARG A 603 3.11 7.17 33.38
CA ARG A 603 1.86 7.90 33.16
C ARG A 603 1.63 8.25 31.68
N GLY A 604 2.69 8.22 30.87
CA GLY A 604 2.69 8.57 29.45
C GLY A 604 3.13 10.01 29.22
N THR A 605 4.00 10.18 28.22
CA THR A 605 4.78 11.41 27.99
C THR A 605 4.28 12.19 26.79
N ARG A 606 4.25 13.52 26.93
CA ARG A 606 4.08 14.47 25.83
C ARG A 606 5.45 14.86 25.25
N CYS A 607 5.61 14.78 23.94
CA CYS A 607 6.84 15.10 23.22
C CYS A 607 6.50 15.81 21.90
N ASP A 608 6.52 17.15 21.91
CA ASP A 608 6.14 17.99 20.78
C ASP A 608 7.35 18.33 19.88
N PHE A 609 7.10 18.66 18.62
CA PHE A 609 8.10 18.91 17.58
C PHE A 609 7.81 20.19 16.77
N VAL A 610 8.87 20.82 16.27
CA VAL A 610 8.79 21.88 15.26
C VAL A 610 9.67 21.48 14.08
N LEU A 611 9.07 21.36 12.90
CA LEU A 611 9.76 21.07 11.65
C LEU A 611 10.40 22.36 11.14
N SER A 612 11.71 22.49 11.33
CA SER A 612 12.45 23.73 11.11
C SER A 612 13.90 23.44 10.69
N PRO A 613 14.50 24.23 9.78
CA PRO A 613 15.94 24.19 9.52
C PRO A 613 16.77 24.79 10.67
N ASP A 614 16.15 25.61 11.54
CA ASP A 614 16.76 26.11 12.77
C ASP A 614 16.17 25.37 14.00
N PRO A 615 16.97 24.55 14.71
CA PRO A 615 16.53 23.80 15.88
C PRO A 615 16.34 24.66 17.15
N SER A 616 16.59 25.97 17.09
CA SER A 616 16.31 26.92 18.18
C SER A 616 14.82 27.31 18.27
N ILE A 617 14.07 27.23 17.16
CA ILE A 617 12.66 27.66 17.10
C ILE A 617 11.79 26.82 18.05
N ARG A 618 10.95 27.49 18.85
CA ARG A 618 10.03 26.85 19.81
C ARG A 618 8.62 27.42 19.65
N CYS A 619 7.70 26.57 19.22
CA CYS A 619 6.29 26.90 19.21
C CYS A 619 5.70 26.75 20.61
N GLN A 620 5.23 27.86 21.18
CA GLN A 620 4.41 27.86 22.39
C GLN A 620 2.94 27.94 21.99
N ARG A 621 2.11 27.09 22.61
CA ARG A 621 0.64 27.22 22.55
C ARG A 621 0.04 27.03 23.93
N THR A 622 -1.09 27.70 24.16
CA THR A 622 -1.84 27.66 25.42
C THR A 622 -2.44 26.27 25.68
N PRO A 623 -2.58 25.86 26.95
CA PRO A 623 -3.05 24.51 27.28
C PRO A 623 -4.56 24.38 27.07
N THR A 624 -4.93 23.63 26.04
CA THR A 624 -6.29 23.08 25.85
C THR A 624 -6.22 21.56 25.63
N ASP A 625 -5.40 20.89 26.44
CA ASP A 625 -5.47 19.44 26.57
C ASP A 625 -6.79 19.09 27.27
N PRO A 626 -7.66 18.22 26.71
CA PRO A 626 -8.77 17.67 27.48
C PRO A 626 -8.22 16.87 28.68
N PRO A 627 -8.82 16.97 29.86
CA PRO A 627 -8.24 16.45 31.09
C PRO A 627 -8.06 14.93 31.08
N MET A 628 -7.07 14.45 31.82
CA MET A 628 -6.91 13.01 32.10
C MET A 628 -8.09 12.53 32.96
N GLU A 629 -8.96 11.68 32.42
CA GLU A 629 -9.75 10.79 33.26
C GLU A 629 -8.86 9.63 33.74
N THR A 630 -8.38 9.76 34.97
CA THR A 630 -7.75 8.67 35.72
C THR A 630 -8.78 7.62 36.12
N THR A 631 -8.42 6.35 35.97
CA THR A 631 -9.23 5.17 36.32
C THR A 631 -9.90 5.24 37.70
N THR A 632 -11.17 4.86 37.79
CA THR A 632 -11.83 4.23 38.96
C THR A 632 -13.11 3.48 38.48
N PRO A 633 -13.82 2.67 39.30
CA PRO A 633 -14.18 1.32 38.85
C PRO A 633 -15.65 1.08 38.51
N TYR A 634 -15.92 -0.16 38.07
CA TYR A 634 -17.23 -0.69 37.72
C TYR A 634 -18.22 -0.65 38.91
N ASN A 635 -19.27 0.15 38.80
CA ASN A 635 -20.55 -0.04 39.49
C ASN A 635 -21.68 0.66 38.72
N GLY A 636 -22.90 0.13 38.83
CA GLY A 636 -23.99 0.44 37.88
C GLY A 636 -24.83 1.67 38.22
N GLY A 637 -25.33 2.36 37.18
CA GLY A 637 -26.36 3.40 37.31
C GLY A 637 -26.59 4.20 36.02
N THR A 638 -27.76 4.00 35.39
CA THR A 638 -28.47 4.92 34.46
C THR A 638 -27.68 5.77 33.44
N ARG A 639 -27.95 5.56 32.14
CA ARG A 639 -27.57 6.49 31.05
C ARG A 639 -28.31 7.82 31.14
N THR A 640 -27.62 8.90 30.77
CA THR A 640 -28.19 10.09 30.13
C THR A 640 -27.33 10.48 28.93
N HIS A 641 -27.94 11.02 27.87
CA HIS A 641 -27.27 11.42 26.64
C HIS A 641 -26.86 12.89 26.66
N TYR A 642 -25.76 13.22 25.99
CA TYR A 642 -25.54 14.55 25.41
C TYR A 642 -25.04 14.41 23.97
N ASN A 643 -25.73 15.08 23.04
CA ASN A 643 -25.23 15.35 21.70
C ASN A 643 -24.36 16.62 21.76
N ALA A 644 -23.34 16.71 20.91
CA ALA A 644 -22.61 17.95 20.65
C ALA A 644 -22.76 18.30 19.17
N GLU A 645 -23.47 19.38 18.87
CA GLU A 645 -23.67 19.87 17.51
C GLU A 645 -22.50 20.74 17.05
N CYS A 646 -22.25 20.79 15.74
CA CYS A 646 -21.19 21.60 15.17
C CYS A 646 -21.64 23.06 15.00
N CYS A 647 -20.92 24.01 15.61
CA CYS A 647 -21.08 25.43 15.35
C CYS A 647 -19.81 26.04 14.74
N CYS A 648 -19.83 26.33 13.44
CA CYS A 648 -18.92 27.31 12.86
C CYS A 648 -19.32 28.71 13.31
N SER A 649 -18.35 29.58 13.63
CA SER A 649 -18.61 31.00 13.85
C SER A 649 -17.44 31.85 13.36
N THR A 650 -17.73 32.86 12.55
CA THR A 650 -16.77 33.81 11.99
C THR A 650 -16.63 35.05 12.87
N THR A 651 -15.41 35.59 12.95
CA THR A 651 -15.06 36.76 13.76
C THR A 651 -15.79 38.05 13.36
N ASN A 652 -16.30 38.82 14.33
CA ASN A 652 -15.95 40.25 14.45
C ASN A 652 -16.34 40.90 15.80
N ASN A 653 -15.34 41.55 16.40
CA ASN A 653 -15.33 42.63 17.41
C ASN A 653 -16.67 43.36 17.65
N ASN A 654 -17.13 43.65 18.88
CA ASN A 654 -16.54 44.61 19.84
C ASN A 654 -17.36 44.71 21.16
N ALA A 655 -16.76 45.35 22.19
CA ALA A 655 -17.38 45.79 23.47
C ALA A 655 -17.86 44.67 24.43
N LEU A 656 -17.57 44.66 25.74
CA LEU A 656 -17.81 45.66 26.82
C LEU A 656 -19.31 45.86 27.10
N ASP A 657 -19.82 45.65 28.33
CA ASP A 657 -19.17 45.17 29.56
C ASP A 657 -20.19 44.66 30.62
N ASN A 658 -19.68 43.90 31.60
CA ASN A 658 -20.15 43.73 32.98
C ASN A 658 -21.57 43.19 33.35
N HIS A 659 -21.51 42.16 34.23
CA HIS A 659 -22.36 41.94 35.42
C HIS A 659 -23.85 41.50 35.26
N LEU A 660 -24.46 40.74 36.18
CA LEU A 660 -23.97 39.84 37.24
C LEU A 660 -25.10 38.86 37.64
N ARG A 661 -24.73 37.70 38.21
CA ARG A 661 -25.54 36.74 39.01
C ARG A 661 -27.03 37.03 39.23
N ILE A 662 -27.87 36.03 38.94
CA ILE A 662 -28.32 35.06 39.98
C ILE A 662 -27.92 33.66 39.49
#